data_AF-A0A0S2JKC4-F1
#
_entry.id   AF-A0A0S2JKC4-F1
#
_cell.length_a   1.000
_cell.length_b   1.000
_cell.length_c   1.000
_cell.angle_alpha   90.00
_cell.angle_beta   90.00
_cell.angle_gamma   90.00
#
_symmetry.space_group_name_H-M   'P 1'
#
loop_
_entity.id
_entity.type
_entity.pdbx_description
1 polymer ?
#
loop_
_entity_poly.entity_id
_entity_poly.type
_entity_poly.pdbx_seq_one_letter_code
_entity_poly.pdbx_strand_id
1 'polypeptide(L)'
;MSSLLINELLKQKESEWLEFKSYWYWKAADKITPKAIGEFLKDFTALFNTYVDKGTKKYFIIGFDEKTKECNNYNEDRNGKVIPFFTGLDDFKVYIAKKIKLNFKAIPNEVKNSLEDIQDFFKLEEINFQGKKLLVIQFNQAPFCLELTKELQGNASFKIGNLLIRKNKVDGEPENGIANHEDSVKLIEQVKLIKKNDFPDKIISIDKLVRSFVNKTMPLAQITCSANKEFKYELFKLVDEYIGSLSILYFNKNTSQDKTIAHLVTEQHITPNDKVILITDNANKSGGKFNLHRIINIFKEKKITISAYTVEDFSYDKIYREPLDSDIFHDGSFAINDFISPMTTSSDEKHADTLLYEWFEEEEAPLLVIKGLGGIGKTTVAKDFLDKLYKDTSGTAKILFISSHDLINEMMRQDRIEDIFDFYRVLAEKENVSKQLNKEQFELSIDHGNLIFVIDGIDEVISKLGEKFDVSSLISAIFNVYSDSVSNTKVLFTCRDEFWERSQIDFDIKTLTLKPFTEKLALEYFKFQFGNDDKKTSKAMGYANTFALNEKSKEYIPYILDMVKENLLSTNLNQHFPSSKILIKSIPNDFLIGKVCEREIVKLDQTSIEDQVDIFTSIATHYEGNIHKSHLNKLLNDQSSDHDIEKSISIYISHPLLIYSAESETLTFRYDFFTEYFKGIHLSKIFIKNILEDISENTKSIITEIINLDSYVVKIIKQRLSFFKISNEDIKNGVYMYINMLIEDDDCLKNRKVTSSLFSFLISLFNPHNIKERTSLLIDIFSSEDNVINNLCLINFHTKRDQKPTFDFSGYKLDNCWLENYDCFGTSRFNDITYFSNSTFIAPLFTKGIKTLLNRSNFEQKSCELVGIENKLVEIEVQNQSQQEQQRTNVIRCLKLFWSNGRFKEKLLVNINKKMKNHSHVLGMLIKIGVLEVSRSSTSTQVYNVSNKFSNLRKVMEENNDCVEFENIMTQVLFSIDE
;
A
#
# COMPACT_ATOMS: atom_id res chain seq x y z
N MET A 1 -17.95 -21.10 -20.45
CA MET A 1 -16.67 -20.74 -19.81
C MET A 1 -15.55 -20.72 -20.85
N SER A 2 -14.76 -19.65 -20.81
CA SER A 2 -13.57 -19.37 -21.60
C SER A 2 -12.38 -20.22 -21.17
N SER A 3 -11.41 -20.39 -22.06
CA SER A 3 -10.18 -21.12 -21.73
C SER A 3 -9.29 -20.33 -20.75
N LEU A 4 -9.46 -19.01 -20.69
CA LEU A 4 -8.78 -18.13 -19.75
C LEU A 4 -9.30 -18.25 -18.33
N LEU A 5 -10.63 -18.24 -18.15
CA LEU A 5 -11.19 -18.40 -16.81
C LEU A 5 -10.74 -19.73 -16.21
N ILE A 6 -10.77 -20.83 -16.98
CA ILE A 6 -10.25 -22.10 -16.47
C ILE A 6 -8.76 -22.02 -16.15
N ASN A 7 -7.94 -21.42 -17.01
CA ASN A 7 -6.50 -21.29 -16.77
C ASN A 7 -6.20 -20.49 -15.50
N GLU A 8 -6.90 -19.38 -15.26
CA GLU A 8 -6.74 -18.60 -14.02
C GLU A 8 -7.24 -19.39 -12.80
N LEU A 9 -8.37 -20.10 -12.90
CA LEU A 9 -8.86 -20.98 -11.83
C LEU A 9 -7.80 -22.05 -11.47
N LEU A 10 -7.17 -22.70 -12.45
CA LEU A 10 -6.15 -23.74 -12.19
C LEU A 10 -4.85 -23.22 -11.56
N LYS A 11 -4.55 -21.91 -11.67
CA LYS A 11 -3.42 -21.28 -10.98
C LYS A 11 -3.71 -21.02 -9.49
N GLN A 12 -4.98 -20.87 -9.13
CA GLN A 12 -5.39 -20.68 -7.75
C GLN A 12 -5.16 -21.96 -6.92
N LYS A 13 -5.07 -21.78 -5.60
CA LYS A 13 -5.16 -22.88 -4.65
C LYS A 13 -6.62 -23.21 -4.36
N GLU A 14 -6.89 -24.41 -3.89
CA GLU A 14 -8.20 -24.69 -3.32
C GLU A 14 -8.55 -23.66 -2.23
N SER A 15 -9.82 -23.28 -2.17
CA SER A 15 -10.35 -22.28 -1.24
C SER A 15 -11.81 -22.59 -0.90
N GLU A 16 -12.50 -21.71 -0.18
CA GLU A 16 -13.93 -21.88 0.14
C GLU A 16 -14.84 -21.83 -1.11
N TRP A 17 -14.38 -21.24 -2.22
CA TRP A 17 -15.13 -21.10 -3.48
C TRP A 17 -14.64 -21.99 -4.62
N LEU A 18 -13.50 -22.67 -4.46
CA LEU A 18 -12.84 -23.48 -5.48
C LEU A 18 -12.42 -24.84 -4.93
N GLU A 19 -12.89 -25.90 -5.58
CA GLU A 19 -12.53 -27.27 -5.26
C GLU A 19 -12.06 -28.04 -6.51
N PHE A 20 -11.01 -28.86 -6.35
CA PHE A 20 -10.46 -29.71 -7.40
C PHE A 20 -10.64 -31.20 -7.08
N LYS A 21 -10.77 -32.01 -8.14
CA LYS A 21 -10.53 -33.46 -8.08
C LYS A 21 -9.73 -33.91 -9.28
N SER A 22 -8.67 -34.68 -9.05
CA SER A 22 -7.86 -35.24 -10.14
C SER A 22 -8.63 -36.22 -11.02
N TYR A 23 -9.60 -36.95 -10.43
CA TYR A 23 -10.41 -37.97 -11.11
C TYR A 23 -11.83 -38.00 -10.56
N TRP A 24 -12.74 -38.59 -11.33
CA TRP A 24 -14.11 -38.83 -10.89
C TRP A 24 -14.20 -39.77 -9.67
N TYR A 25 -15.31 -39.68 -8.92
CA TYR A 25 -15.58 -40.54 -7.76
C TYR A 25 -15.88 -42.00 -8.12
N TRP A 26 -16.24 -42.26 -9.39
CA TRP A 26 -16.69 -43.57 -9.87
C TRP A 26 -15.63 -44.21 -10.74
N LYS A 27 -15.55 -45.55 -10.72
CA LYS A 27 -14.69 -46.33 -11.62
C LYS A 27 -15.49 -46.74 -12.86
N ALA A 28 -14.80 -47.16 -13.92
CA ALA A 28 -15.42 -47.78 -15.09
C ALA A 28 -16.01 -49.16 -14.75
N ALA A 29 -17.14 -49.16 -14.04
CA ALA A 29 -17.88 -50.35 -13.61
C ALA A 29 -19.38 -50.15 -13.86
N ASP A 30 -20.12 -51.25 -14.02
CA ASP A 30 -21.54 -51.24 -14.42
C ASP A 30 -22.49 -50.63 -13.38
N LYS A 31 -22.05 -50.46 -12.11
CA LYS A 31 -22.89 -49.90 -11.03
C LYS A 31 -22.14 -48.88 -10.19
N ILE A 32 -22.74 -47.70 -10.04
CA ILE A 32 -22.28 -46.67 -9.10
C ILE A 32 -22.65 -47.09 -7.67
N THR A 33 -21.65 -47.15 -6.79
CA THR A 33 -21.88 -47.46 -5.37
C THR A 33 -22.55 -46.30 -4.63
N PRO A 34 -23.40 -46.56 -3.61
CA PRO A 34 -23.96 -45.50 -2.76
C PRO A 34 -22.88 -44.60 -2.14
N LYS A 35 -21.77 -45.20 -1.71
CA LYS A 35 -20.62 -44.50 -1.14
C LYS A 35 -20.06 -43.41 -2.07
N ALA A 36 -19.92 -43.74 -3.34
CA ALA A 36 -19.32 -42.82 -4.31
C ALA A 36 -20.29 -41.72 -4.80
N ILE A 37 -21.60 -41.96 -4.72
CA ILE A 37 -22.60 -40.90 -4.90
C ILE A 37 -22.60 -39.98 -3.67
N GLY A 38 -22.50 -40.54 -2.47
CA GLY A 38 -22.43 -39.77 -1.23
C GLY A 38 -21.22 -38.84 -1.20
N GLU A 39 -20.03 -39.30 -1.56
CA GLU A 39 -18.84 -38.43 -1.63
C GLU A 39 -19.03 -37.26 -2.61
N PHE A 40 -19.57 -37.51 -3.81
CA PHE A 40 -19.87 -36.44 -4.76
C PHE A 40 -20.89 -35.44 -4.22
N LEU A 41 -22.01 -35.93 -3.67
CA LEU A 41 -23.05 -35.05 -3.11
C LEU A 41 -22.54 -34.24 -1.92
N LYS A 42 -21.64 -34.79 -1.11
CA LYS A 42 -20.99 -34.09 0.00
C LYS A 42 -20.17 -32.91 -0.51
N ASP A 43 -19.27 -33.12 -1.47
CA ASP A 43 -18.43 -32.05 -2.02
C ASP A 43 -19.28 -31.02 -2.80
N PHE A 44 -20.23 -31.47 -3.62
CA PHE A 44 -21.17 -30.60 -4.34
C PHE A 44 -21.98 -29.71 -3.40
N THR A 45 -22.57 -30.29 -2.35
CA THR A 45 -23.43 -29.54 -1.43
C THR A 45 -22.64 -28.66 -0.48
N ALA A 46 -21.45 -29.09 -0.03
CA ALA A 46 -20.57 -28.24 0.76
C ALA A 46 -20.25 -26.94 0.01
N LEU A 47 -19.83 -27.04 -1.26
CA LEU A 47 -19.57 -25.85 -2.06
C LEU A 47 -20.85 -25.06 -2.38
N PHE A 48 -21.98 -25.73 -2.68
CA PHE A 48 -23.28 -25.07 -2.91
C PHE A 48 -23.73 -24.22 -1.72
N ASN A 49 -23.59 -24.74 -0.50
CA ASN A 49 -24.00 -24.09 0.75
C ASN A 49 -22.96 -23.11 1.30
N THR A 50 -21.79 -22.99 0.69
CA THR A 50 -20.78 -22.04 1.18
C THR A 50 -21.14 -20.64 0.71
N TYR A 51 -21.18 -19.70 1.65
CA TYR A 51 -21.35 -18.30 1.31
C TYR A 51 -20.00 -17.70 0.90
N VAL A 52 -20.05 -16.88 -0.14
CA VAL A 52 -18.96 -16.04 -0.61
C VAL A 52 -19.54 -14.66 -0.91
N ASP A 53 -18.72 -13.62 -0.86
CA ASP A 53 -19.13 -12.23 -1.06
C ASP A 53 -20.04 -12.05 -2.28
N LYS A 54 -20.96 -11.08 -2.19
CA LYS A 54 -22.01 -10.83 -3.18
C LYS A 54 -21.44 -10.79 -4.61
N GLY A 55 -21.91 -11.69 -5.48
CA GLY A 55 -21.47 -11.79 -6.89
C GLY A 55 -20.36 -12.82 -7.17
N THR A 56 -19.81 -13.46 -6.15
CA THR A 56 -18.73 -14.44 -6.31
C THR A 56 -19.26 -15.79 -6.83
N LYS A 57 -18.82 -16.19 -8.02
CA LYS A 57 -19.11 -17.54 -8.57
C LYS A 57 -18.25 -18.60 -7.86
N LYS A 58 -18.79 -19.80 -7.70
CA LYS A 58 -18.09 -20.95 -7.11
C LYS A 58 -17.88 -22.03 -8.15
N TYR A 59 -16.75 -22.72 -8.08
CA TYR A 59 -16.32 -23.67 -9.09
C TYR A 59 -15.89 -24.99 -8.49
N PHE A 60 -16.41 -26.06 -9.06
CA PHE A 60 -15.97 -27.40 -8.75
C PHE A 60 -15.44 -28.06 -10.03
N ILE A 61 -14.13 -28.28 -10.08
CA ILE A 61 -13.41 -28.70 -11.29
C ILE A 61 -12.91 -30.13 -11.11
N ILE A 62 -13.25 -30.99 -12.07
CA ILE A 62 -12.91 -32.41 -12.06
C ILE A 62 -12.05 -32.74 -13.28
N GLY A 63 -10.95 -33.45 -13.04
CA GLY A 63 -9.87 -33.71 -13.99
C GLY A 63 -8.58 -32.94 -13.71
N PHE A 64 -8.40 -32.29 -12.56
CA PHE A 64 -7.18 -31.54 -12.24
C PHE A 64 -6.60 -31.92 -10.88
N ASP A 65 -5.30 -32.18 -10.83
CA ASP A 65 -4.57 -32.44 -9.59
C ASP A 65 -3.84 -31.17 -9.12
N GLU A 66 -4.27 -30.58 -8.01
CA GLU A 66 -3.68 -29.35 -7.50
C GLU A 66 -2.19 -29.50 -7.13
N LYS A 67 -1.79 -30.69 -6.62
CA LYS A 67 -0.44 -30.92 -6.11
C LYS A 67 0.57 -31.11 -7.22
N THR A 68 0.21 -31.89 -8.24
CA THR A 68 1.10 -32.14 -9.39
C THR A 68 0.92 -31.13 -10.52
N LYS A 69 -0.19 -30.38 -10.52
CA LYS A 69 -0.64 -29.48 -11.58
C LYS A 69 -0.93 -30.20 -12.91
N GLU A 70 -1.19 -31.51 -12.86
CA GLU A 70 -1.50 -32.34 -14.04
C GLU A 70 -3.02 -32.40 -14.33
N CYS A 71 -3.37 -32.46 -15.62
CA CYS A 71 -4.74 -32.62 -16.10
C CYS A 71 -5.03 -34.07 -16.52
N ASN A 72 -6.25 -34.53 -16.24
CA ASN A 72 -6.79 -35.85 -16.53
C ASN A 72 -8.16 -35.72 -17.20
N ASN A 73 -8.56 -36.73 -17.98
CA ASN A 73 -9.90 -36.77 -18.55
C ASN A 73 -10.93 -37.06 -17.45
N TYR A 74 -11.88 -36.14 -17.22
CA TYR A 74 -12.89 -36.28 -16.17
C TYR A 74 -13.79 -37.52 -16.36
N ASN A 75 -13.95 -37.95 -17.61
CA ASN A 75 -14.76 -39.10 -18.02
C ASN A 75 -13.96 -40.41 -18.02
N GLU A 76 -12.72 -40.42 -17.52
CA GLU A 76 -11.91 -41.61 -17.32
C GLU A 76 -11.65 -41.85 -15.83
N ASP A 77 -11.54 -43.12 -15.44
CA ASP A 77 -11.08 -43.48 -14.10
C ASP A 77 -9.55 -43.42 -13.97
N ARG A 78 -9.03 -43.67 -12.76
CA ARG A 78 -7.59 -43.63 -12.46
C ARG A 78 -6.73 -44.60 -13.29
N ASN A 79 -7.34 -45.54 -14.01
CA ASN A 79 -6.65 -46.49 -14.88
C ASN A 79 -6.83 -46.15 -16.37
N GLY A 80 -7.38 -44.98 -16.71
CA GLY A 80 -7.64 -44.56 -18.08
C GLY A 80 -8.84 -45.26 -18.74
N LYS A 81 -9.74 -45.88 -17.95
CA LYS A 81 -10.95 -46.51 -18.50
C LYS A 81 -12.11 -45.51 -18.52
N VAL A 82 -12.82 -45.45 -19.65
CA VAL A 82 -13.97 -44.56 -19.85
C VAL A 82 -15.12 -44.94 -18.91
N ILE A 83 -15.68 -43.92 -18.25
CA ILE A 83 -16.83 -44.03 -17.35
C ILE A 83 -18.12 -43.87 -18.18
N PRO A 84 -18.97 -44.90 -18.29
CA PRO A 84 -20.10 -44.90 -19.22
C PRO A 84 -21.25 -43.93 -18.88
N PHE A 85 -21.20 -43.24 -17.74
CA PHE A 85 -22.27 -42.33 -17.28
C PHE A 85 -22.26 -40.94 -17.95
N PHE A 86 -21.25 -40.64 -18.77
CA PHE A 86 -21.08 -39.32 -19.40
C PHE A 86 -21.42 -39.30 -20.90
N THR A 87 -22.51 -39.96 -21.30
CA THR A 87 -22.95 -39.98 -22.71
C THR A 87 -23.52 -38.64 -23.19
N GLY A 88 -23.99 -37.78 -22.26
CA GLY A 88 -24.45 -36.42 -22.53
C GLY A 88 -24.52 -35.58 -21.24
N LEU A 89 -24.00 -34.34 -21.28
CA LEU A 89 -23.97 -33.46 -20.10
C LEU A 89 -25.37 -33.06 -19.61
N ASP A 90 -26.33 -32.90 -20.52
CA ASP A 90 -27.72 -32.57 -20.16
C ASP A 90 -28.39 -33.68 -19.36
N ASP A 91 -28.26 -34.93 -19.82
CA ASP A 91 -28.77 -36.10 -19.09
C ASP A 91 -28.09 -36.24 -17.72
N PHE A 92 -26.79 -35.94 -17.67
CA PHE A 92 -26.02 -35.94 -16.44
C PHE A 92 -26.48 -34.84 -15.47
N LYS A 93 -26.81 -33.65 -15.97
CA LYS A 93 -27.38 -32.53 -15.18
C LYS A 93 -28.72 -32.93 -14.56
N VAL A 94 -29.60 -33.54 -15.35
CA VAL A 94 -30.90 -34.06 -14.90
C VAL A 94 -30.71 -35.14 -13.83
N TYR A 95 -29.72 -36.03 -14.02
CA TYR A 95 -29.37 -37.06 -13.04
C TYR A 95 -28.92 -36.45 -11.69
N ILE A 96 -28.01 -35.47 -11.70
CA ILE A 96 -27.55 -34.77 -10.50
C ILE A 96 -28.73 -34.11 -9.78
N ALA A 97 -29.56 -33.36 -10.51
CA ALA A 97 -30.72 -32.70 -9.95
C ALA A 97 -31.69 -33.68 -9.28
N LYS A 98 -31.93 -34.85 -9.90
CA LYS A 98 -32.73 -35.93 -9.31
C LYS A 98 -32.10 -36.46 -8.02
N LYS A 99 -30.77 -36.62 -7.97
CA LYS A 99 -30.07 -37.06 -6.75
C LYS A 99 -30.13 -36.02 -5.64
N ILE A 100 -30.03 -34.73 -5.95
CA ILE A 100 -30.18 -33.66 -4.95
C ILE A 100 -31.59 -33.68 -4.36
N LYS A 101 -32.62 -33.71 -5.21
CA LYS A 101 -34.04 -33.80 -4.82
C LYS A 101 -34.37 -34.98 -3.90
N LEU A 102 -33.62 -36.09 -4.01
CA LEU A 102 -33.83 -37.30 -3.22
C LEU A 102 -33.16 -37.30 -1.84
N ASN A 103 -32.14 -36.45 -1.64
CA ASN A 103 -31.28 -36.45 -0.45
C ASN A 103 -31.33 -35.14 0.35
N PHE A 104 -31.85 -34.05 -0.22
CA PHE A 104 -31.83 -32.72 0.40
C PHE A 104 -33.21 -32.03 0.35
N LYS A 105 -33.40 -31.05 1.23
CA LYS A 105 -34.49 -30.07 1.19
C LYS A 105 -33.92 -28.65 1.21
N ALA A 106 -34.68 -27.68 0.71
CA ALA A 106 -34.30 -26.27 0.75
C ALA A 106 -34.65 -25.62 2.11
N ILE A 107 -33.77 -24.77 2.64
CA ILE A 107 -34.02 -23.89 3.81
C ILE A 107 -33.51 -22.47 3.51
N PRO A 108 -34.14 -21.37 3.98
CA PRO A 108 -35.23 -21.30 4.94
C PRO A 108 -36.64 -21.35 4.32
N ASN A 109 -36.77 -21.58 3.02
CA ASN A 109 -37.99 -21.26 2.27
C ASN A 109 -39.26 -22.00 2.79
N GLU A 110 -40.25 -21.24 3.27
CA GLU A 110 -41.53 -21.73 3.82
C GLU A 110 -42.54 -22.12 2.72
N VAL A 111 -42.28 -21.78 1.46
CA VAL A 111 -43.14 -22.12 0.32
C VAL A 111 -42.79 -23.53 -0.17
N LYS A 112 -43.62 -24.51 0.21
CA LYS A 112 -43.72 -25.89 -0.31
C LYS A 112 -42.55 -26.36 -1.19
N ASN A 113 -41.48 -26.81 -0.55
CA ASN A 113 -40.85 -28.10 -0.83
C ASN A 113 -40.60 -28.50 -2.30
N SER A 114 -40.21 -27.57 -3.17
CA SER A 114 -39.90 -27.90 -4.55
C SER A 114 -38.51 -27.36 -4.89
N LEU A 115 -37.51 -28.23 -4.75
CA LEU A 115 -36.23 -28.09 -5.45
C LEU A 115 -36.43 -28.20 -6.98
N GLU A 116 -37.62 -27.88 -7.52
CA GLU A 116 -38.02 -28.10 -8.92
C GLU A 116 -37.02 -27.43 -9.86
N ASP A 117 -36.62 -26.21 -9.53
CA ASP A 117 -35.71 -25.34 -10.28
C ASP A 117 -34.23 -25.49 -9.89
N ILE A 118 -33.83 -26.54 -9.16
CA ILE A 118 -32.42 -26.70 -8.71
C ILE A 118 -31.39 -26.64 -9.85
N GLN A 119 -31.81 -27.01 -11.06
CA GLN A 119 -30.98 -27.00 -12.27
C GLN A 119 -30.59 -25.60 -12.73
N ASP A 120 -31.30 -24.57 -12.29
CA ASP A 120 -31.03 -23.18 -12.66
C ASP A 120 -29.90 -22.58 -11.80
N PHE A 121 -29.59 -23.23 -10.67
CA PHE A 121 -28.57 -22.79 -9.72
C PHE A 121 -27.18 -23.41 -9.95
N PHE A 122 -27.02 -24.25 -10.98
CA PHE A 122 -25.69 -24.72 -11.38
C PHE A 122 -25.59 -24.98 -12.90
N LYS A 123 -24.40 -24.80 -13.46
CA LYS A 123 -24.07 -25.07 -14.87
C LYS A 123 -23.01 -26.17 -14.93
N LEU A 124 -23.09 -27.01 -15.96
CA LEU A 124 -22.11 -28.07 -16.25
C LEU A 124 -21.47 -27.77 -17.60
N GLU A 125 -20.16 -27.75 -17.64
CA GLU A 125 -19.42 -27.49 -18.88
C GLU A 125 -18.24 -28.45 -19.01
N GLU A 126 -18.05 -29.01 -20.21
CA GLU A 126 -16.84 -29.75 -20.59
C GLU A 126 -15.87 -28.77 -21.24
N ILE A 127 -14.65 -28.68 -20.71
CA ILE A 127 -13.60 -27.82 -21.24
C ILE A 127 -12.42 -28.67 -21.69
N ASN A 128 -11.96 -28.47 -22.92
CA ASN A 128 -10.72 -29.07 -23.40
C ASN A 128 -9.54 -28.18 -23.02
N PHE A 129 -8.66 -28.65 -22.14
CA PHE A 129 -7.48 -27.92 -21.68
C PHE A 129 -6.25 -28.83 -21.76
N GLN A 130 -5.18 -28.36 -22.43
CA GLN A 130 -3.95 -29.14 -22.67
C GLN A 130 -4.20 -30.54 -23.25
N GLY A 131 -5.20 -30.68 -24.13
CA GLY A 131 -5.58 -31.96 -24.75
C GLY A 131 -6.34 -32.94 -23.83
N LYS A 132 -6.75 -32.49 -22.64
CA LYS A 132 -7.56 -33.25 -21.68
C LYS A 132 -8.94 -32.62 -21.50
N LYS A 133 -9.95 -33.44 -21.23
CA LYS A 133 -11.32 -33.01 -20.94
C LYS A 133 -11.50 -32.80 -19.45
N LEU A 134 -11.78 -31.57 -19.03
CA LEU A 134 -12.15 -31.22 -17.67
C LEU A 134 -13.67 -31.04 -17.58
N LEU A 135 -14.27 -31.42 -16.45
CA LEU A 135 -15.65 -31.04 -16.13
C LEU A 135 -15.64 -29.89 -15.13
N VAL A 136 -16.34 -28.82 -15.46
CA VAL A 136 -16.53 -27.68 -14.57
C VAL A 136 -17.98 -27.61 -14.15
N ILE A 137 -18.21 -27.60 -12.85
CA ILE A 137 -19.50 -27.31 -12.23
C ILE A 137 -19.44 -25.90 -11.66
N GLN A 138 -20.17 -24.97 -12.26
CA GLN A 138 -20.30 -23.62 -11.76
C GLN A 138 -21.59 -23.49 -10.96
N PHE A 139 -21.53 -22.87 -9.79
CA PHE A 139 -22.69 -22.62 -8.94
C PHE A 139 -23.11 -21.16 -8.99
N ASN A 140 -24.41 -20.93 -9.16
CA ASN A 140 -25.03 -19.62 -9.03
C ASN A 140 -25.53 -19.42 -7.59
N GLN A 141 -25.70 -18.17 -7.19
CA GLN A 141 -26.30 -17.85 -5.89
C GLN A 141 -27.76 -18.33 -5.84
N ALA A 142 -28.13 -19.02 -4.77
CA ALA A 142 -29.46 -19.56 -4.57
C ALA A 142 -30.12 -18.95 -3.33
N PRO A 143 -31.44 -18.65 -3.35
CA PRO A 143 -32.15 -18.09 -2.20
C PRO A 143 -32.43 -19.14 -1.10
N PHE A 144 -31.64 -20.21 -1.04
CA PHE A 144 -31.78 -21.31 -0.10
C PHE A 144 -30.47 -22.11 0.00
N CYS A 145 -30.37 -22.85 1.11
CA CYS A 145 -29.35 -23.86 1.36
C CYS A 145 -29.96 -25.27 1.25
N LEU A 146 -29.12 -26.26 1.00
CA LEU A 146 -29.47 -27.68 0.95
C LEU A 146 -29.18 -28.34 2.31
N GLU A 147 -30.24 -28.73 3.02
CA GLU A 147 -30.16 -29.51 4.26
C GLU A 147 -30.41 -31.00 3.98
N LEU A 148 -29.62 -31.89 4.59
CA LEU A 148 -29.77 -33.34 4.43
C LEU A 148 -31.10 -33.87 4.99
N THR A 149 -31.83 -34.64 4.18
CA THR A 149 -33.06 -35.35 4.59
C THR A 149 -32.84 -36.83 4.89
N LYS A 150 -31.68 -37.37 4.50
CA LYS A 150 -31.28 -38.77 4.70
C LYS A 150 -29.81 -38.84 5.11
N GLU A 151 -29.41 -39.94 5.73
CA GLU A 151 -28.00 -40.20 6.00
C GLU A 151 -27.23 -40.37 4.69
N LEU A 152 -26.17 -39.59 4.51
CA LEU A 152 -25.31 -39.65 3.34
C LEU A 152 -24.16 -40.65 3.63
N GLN A 153 -24.12 -41.75 2.88
CA GLN A 153 -23.05 -42.74 3.01
C GLN A 153 -21.85 -42.29 2.17
N GLY A 154 -20.78 -41.83 2.81
CA GLY A 154 -19.50 -41.46 2.20
C GLY A 154 -18.31 -42.19 2.82
N ASN A 155 -17.12 -41.59 2.75
CA ASN A 155 -15.96 -41.92 3.57
C ASN A 155 -16.23 -41.59 5.06
N ALA A 156 -17.08 -40.60 5.32
CA ALA A 156 -17.71 -40.33 6.60
C ALA A 156 -19.25 -40.41 6.47
N SER A 157 -19.94 -40.74 7.55
CA SER A 157 -21.41 -40.71 7.63
C SER A 157 -21.90 -39.34 8.06
N PHE A 158 -22.75 -38.69 7.24
CA PHE A 158 -23.38 -37.41 7.56
C PHE A 158 -24.85 -37.61 7.89
N LYS A 159 -25.28 -37.07 9.04
CA LYS A 159 -26.63 -37.31 9.59
C LYS A 159 -27.69 -36.40 8.97
N ILE A 160 -28.94 -36.82 9.12
CA ILE A 160 -30.12 -36.02 8.78
C ILE A 160 -30.09 -34.69 9.53
N GLY A 161 -30.43 -33.59 8.86
CA GLY A 161 -30.42 -32.24 9.42
C GLY A 161 -29.08 -31.53 9.32
N ASN A 162 -28.00 -32.20 8.89
CA ASN A 162 -26.72 -31.55 8.71
C ASN A 162 -26.75 -30.61 7.49
N LEU A 163 -26.24 -29.39 7.68
CA LEU A 163 -25.80 -28.48 6.63
C LEU A 163 -24.32 -28.71 6.37
N LEU A 164 -24.00 -29.19 5.17
CA LEU A 164 -22.61 -29.35 4.74
C LEU A 164 -22.14 -28.03 4.17
N ILE A 165 -20.96 -27.55 4.58
CA ILE A 165 -20.33 -26.32 4.10
C ILE A 165 -18.84 -26.57 3.84
N ARG A 166 -18.23 -25.73 3.02
CA ARG A 166 -16.78 -25.66 2.85
C ARG A 166 -16.27 -24.49 3.69
N LYS A 167 -15.20 -24.72 4.47
CA LYS A 167 -14.62 -23.73 5.36
C LYS A 167 -13.14 -23.95 5.56
N ASN A 168 -12.41 -22.91 5.96
CA ASN A 168 -11.00 -23.04 6.32
C ASN A 168 -10.79 -23.68 7.70
N LYS A 169 -9.79 -24.57 7.78
CA LYS A 169 -9.24 -25.09 9.04
C LYS A 169 -8.43 -24.01 9.77
N VAL A 170 -8.00 -24.32 10.99
CA VAL A 170 -7.13 -23.44 11.80
C VAL A 170 -5.79 -23.14 11.12
N ASP A 171 -5.27 -24.06 10.30
CA ASP A 171 -4.05 -23.89 9.51
C ASP A 171 -4.28 -23.19 8.15
N GLY A 172 -5.52 -22.82 7.84
CA GLY A 172 -5.91 -22.10 6.63
C GLY A 172 -6.16 -22.98 5.40
N GLU A 173 -6.08 -24.31 5.51
CA GLU A 173 -6.48 -25.20 4.41
C GLU A 173 -8.01 -25.37 4.35
N PRO A 174 -8.64 -25.37 3.17
CA PRO A 174 -10.08 -25.57 3.05
C PRO A 174 -10.48 -27.03 3.33
N GLU A 175 -11.65 -27.22 3.93
CA GLU A 175 -12.26 -28.53 4.13
C GLU A 175 -13.78 -28.51 3.99
N ASN A 176 -14.34 -29.66 3.63
CA ASN A 176 -15.78 -29.88 3.64
C ASN A 176 -16.18 -30.40 5.03
N GLY A 177 -16.99 -29.61 5.75
CA GLY A 177 -17.40 -29.87 7.13
C GLY A 177 -18.90 -29.68 7.36
N ILE A 178 -19.32 -29.83 8.62
CA ILE A 178 -20.70 -29.55 9.06
C ILE A 178 -20.73 -28.12 9.61
N ALA A 179 -21.73 -27.34 9.20
CA ALA A 179 -21.96 -25.99 9.71
C ALA A 179 -22.28 -26.04 11.21
N ASN A 180 -21.60 -25.21 12.00
CA ASN A 180 -22.00 -25.01 13.39
C ASN A 180 -23.26 -24.12 13.45
N HIS A 181 -23.77 -23.83 14.65
CA HIS A 181 -24.96 -23.00 14.81
C HIS A 181 -24.77 -21.58 14.25
N GLU A 182 -23.62 -20.96 14.49
CA GLU A 182 -23.29 -19.60 14.04
C GLU A 182 -23.17 -19.54 12.51
N ASP A 183 -22.46 -20.49 11.90
CA ASP A 183 -22.32 -20.64 10.45
C ASP A 183 -23.69 -20.80 9.80
N SER A 184 -24.56 -21.63 10.39
CA SER A 184 -25.91 -21.88 9.89
C SER A 184 -26.78 -20.64 9.94
N VAL A 185 -26.73 -19.86 11.03
CA VAL A 185 -27.48 -18.61 11.17
C VAL A 185 -27.02 -17.58 10.14
N LYS A 186 -25.71 -17.33 10.03
CA LYS A 186 -25.13 -16.41 9.05
C LYS A 186 -25.52 -16.77 7.62
N LEU A 187 -25.36 -18.05 7.27
CA LEU A 187 -25.69 -18.55 5.96
C LEU A 187 -27.18 -18.36 5.63
N ILE A 188 -28.08 -18.68 6.56
CA ILE A 188 -29.52 -18.50 6.39
C ILE A 188 -29.91 -17.03 6.23
N GLU A 189 -29.32 -16.13 7.01
CA GLU A 189 -29.56 -14.69 6.88
C GLU A 189 -29.13 -14.17 5.52
N GLN A 190 -27.97 -14.62 5.03
CA GLN A 190 -27.44 -14.20 3.73
C GLN A 190 -28.28 -14.70 2.56
N VAL A 191 -28.72 -15.97 2.56
CA VAL A 191 -29.53 -16.48 1.44
C VAL A 191 -30.92 -15.85 1.37
N LYS A 192 -31.46 -15.33 2.49
CA LYS A 192 -32.73 -14.57 2.49
C LYS A 192 -32.64 -13.25 1.74
N LEU A 193 -31.44 -12.68 1.61
CA LEU A 193 -31.22 -11.42 0.88
C LEU A 193 -31.14 -11.64 -0.63
N ILE A 194 -30.95 -12.88 -1.08
CA ILE A 194 -30.89 -13.23 -2.49
C ILE A 194 -32.32 -13.22 -3.04
N LYS A 195 -32.61 -12.30 -3.97
CA LYS A 195 -33.84 -12.37 -4.76
C LYS A 195 -33.68 -13.48 -5.79
N LYS A 196 -34.72 -14.28 -6.02
CA LYS A 196 -34.76 -15.16 -7.20
C LYS A 196 -34.61 -14.23 -8.40
N ASN A 197 -33.60 -14.44 -9.24
CA ASN A 197 -33.60 -13.81 -10.55
C ASN A 197 -34.83 -14.36 -11.26
N ASP A 198 -35.91 -13.58 -11.28
CA ASP A 198 -36.99 -13.82 -12.21
C ASP A 198 -36.37 -13.82 -13.62
N PHE A 199 -36.93 -14.63 -14.52
CA PHE A 199 -36.53 -14.66 -15.93
C PHE A 199 -36.27 -13.23 -16.42
N PRO A 200 -35.23 -12.95 -17.21
CA PRO A 200 -35.06 -11.61 -17.75
C PRO A 200 -36.34 -11.23 -18.50
N ASP A 201 -36.99 -10.17 -18.03
CA ASP A 201 -38.21 -9.60 -18.62
C ASP A 201 -37.97 -9.04 -20.02
N LYS A 202 -36.69 -8.92 -20.42
CA LYS A 202 -36.28 -8.34 -21.70
C LYS A 202 -36.60 -9.29 -22.85
N ILE A 203 -37.51 -8.87 -23.72
CA ILE A 203 -37.82 -9.55 -24.97
C ILE A 203 -36.61 -9.39 -25.90
N ILE A 204 -35.76 -10.41 -26.00
CA ILE A 204 -34.64 -10.45 -26.95
C ILE A 204 -35.21 -10.50 -28.38
N SER A 205 -34.89 -9.49 -29.19
CA SER A 205 -35.34 -9.35 -30.57
C SER A 205 -34.18 -8.97 -31.48
N ILE A 206 -34.19 -9.45 -32.73
CA ILE A 206 -33.17 -9.07 -33.74
C ILE A 206 -33.69 -8.05 -34.76
N ASP A 207 -34.79 -7.36 -34.48
CA ASP A 207 -35.40 -6.39 -35.42
C ASP A 207 -34.41 -5.29 -35.86
N LYS A 208 -33.62 -4.74 -34.91
CA LYS A 208 -32.57 -3.74 -35.19
C LYS A 208 -31.51 -4.27 -36.15
N LEU A 209 -31.05 -5.51 -35.92
CA LEU A 209 -30.11 -6.22 -36.79
C LEU A 209 -30.67 -6.42 -38.20
N VAL A 210 -31.92 -6.89 -38.32
CA VAL A 210 -32.58 -7.12 -39.61
C VAL A 210 -32.75 -5.82 -40.38
N ARG A 211 -33.18 -4.74 -39.72
CA ARG A 211 -33.30 -3.41 -40.34
C ARG A 211 -31.95 -2.91 -40.86
N SER A 212 -30.88 -3.04 -40.07
CA SER A 212 -29.54 -2.64 -40.48
C SER A 212 -29.05 -3.43 -41.70
N PHE A 213 -29.31 -4.74 -41.74
CA PHE A 213 -29.04 -5.58 -42.91
C PHE A 213 -29.83 -5.16 -44.15
N VAL A 214 -31.13 -4.88 -44.00
CA VAL A 214 -32.01 -4.43 -45.10
C VAL A 214 -31.54 -3.09 -45.64
N ASN A 215 -31.24 -2.11 -44.77
CA ASN A 215 -30.74 -0.79 -45.16
C ASN A 215 -29.45 -0.88 -45.99
N LYS A 216 -28.57 -1.83 -45.65
CA LYS A 216 -27.30 -2.04 -46.36
C LYS A 216 -27.44 -2.81 -47.67
N THR A 217 -28.32 -3.82 -47.71
CA THR A 217 -28.28 -4.86 -48.76
C THR A 217 -29.52 -4.87 -49.65
N MET A 218 -30.68 -4.48 -49.12
CA MET A 218 -31.98 -4.50 -49.81
C MET A 218 -32.82 -3.25 -49.42
N PRO A 219 -32.34 -2.02 -49.65
CA PRO A 219 -32.94 -0.80 -49.07
C PRO A 219 -34.38 -0.52 -49.52
N LEU A 220 -34.87 -1.19 -50.55
CA LEU A 220 -36.25 -1.06 -51.06
C LEU A 220 -37.18 -2.18 -50.58
N ALA A 221 -36.68 -3.14 -49.79
CA ALA A 221 -37.46 -4.29 -49.35
C ALA A 221 -38.50 -3.90 -48.29
N GLN A 222 -39.71 -4.48 -48.40
CA GLN A 222 -40.71 -4.42 -47.34
C GLN A 222 -40.44 -5.52 -46.30
N ILE A 223 -40.46 -5.14 -45.02
CA ILE A 223 -40.23 -6.05 -43.88
C ILE A 223 -41.57 -6.37 -43.22
N THR A 224 -41.87 -7.65 -43.06
CA THR A 224 -42.97 -8.13 -42.20
C THR A 224 -42.40 -9.04 -41.11
N CYS A 225 -42.71 -8.74 -39.85
CA CYS A 225 -42.24 -9.53 -38.71
C CYS A 225 -43.40 -10.28 -38.05
N SER A 226 -43.16 -11.54 -37.69
CA SER A 226 -44.05 -12.36 -36.89
C SER A 226 -43.24 -13.05 -35.78
N ALA A 227 -43.63 -12.85 -34.53
CA ALA A 227 -42.99 -13.49 -33.37
C ALA A 227 -43.96 -14.46 -32.69
N ASN A 228 -43.43 -15.57 -32.16
CA ASN A 228 -44.24 -16.54 -31.42
C ASN A 228 -43.66 -16.75 -30.01
N LYS A 229 -44.44 -16.40 -28.99
CA LYS A 229 -44.01 -16.48 -27.58
C LYS A 229 -43.93 -17.93 -27.05
N GLU A 230 -44.75 -18.84 -27.57
CA GLU A 230 -44.78 -20.24 -27.13
C GLU A 230 -43.54 -21.00 -27.64
N PHE A 231 -43.25 -20.86 -28.93
CA PHE A 231 -42.12 -21.51 -29.59
C PHE A 231 -40.82 -20.69 -29.54
N LYS A 232 -40.90 -19.43 -29.05
CA LYS A 232 -39.79 -18.51 -28.77
C LYS A 232 -38.92 -18.17 -29.99
N TYR A 233 -39.54 -17.92 -31.14
CA TYR A 233 -38.85 -17.51 -32.37
C TYR A 233 -39.40 -16.19 -32.94
N GLU A 234 -38.60 -15.54 -33.79
CA GLU A 234 -39.03 -14.44 -34.65
C GLU A 234 -38.79 -14.79 -36.12
N LEU A 235 -39.73 -14.43 -37.00
CA LEU A 235 -39.64 -14.65 -38.43
C LEU A 235 -39.89 -13.32 -39.15
N PHE A 236 -38.90 -12.89 -39.93
CA PHE A 236 -38.93 -11.71 -40.76
C PHE A 236 -39.00 -12.12 -42.22
N LYS A 237 -40.02 -11.67 -42.95
CA LYS A 237 -40.10 -11.85 -44.41
C LYS A 237 -39.79 -10.53 -45.10
N LEU A 238 -38.79 -10.59 -45.96
CA LEU A 238 -38.28 -9.49 -46.77
C LEU A 238 -38.74 -9.70 -48.21
N VAL A 239 -39.43 -8.71 -48.78
CA VAL A 239 -39.90 -8.76 -50.16
C VAL A 239 -39.36 -7.55 -50.91
N ASP A 240 -38.52 -7.82 -51.91
CA ASP A 240 -37.96 -6.81 -52.82
C ASP A 240 -38.34 -7.18 -54.26
N GLU A 241 -38.83 -6.20 -55.03
CA GLU A 241 -39.30 -6.41 -56.41
C GLU A 241 -38.19 -6.88 -57.36
N TYR A 242 -36.92 -6.60 -57.07
CA TYR A 242 -35.77 -6.87 -57.92
C TYR A 242 -34.93 -8.06 -57.44
N ILE A 243 -34.83 -8.25 -56.12
CA ILE A 243 -33.94 -9.26 -55.49
C ILE A 243 -34.73 -10.53 -55.09
N GLY A 244 -36.05 -10.44 -54.96
CA GLY A 244 -36.94 -11.55 -54.59
C GLY A 244 -37.26 -11.61 -53.09
N SER A 245 -37.84 -12.73 -52.64
CA SER A 245 -38.21 -12.95 -51.23
C SER A 245 -37.12 -13.67 -50.44
N LEU A 246 -36.85 -13.18 -49.23
CA LEU A 246 -35.91 -13.74 -48.27
C LEU A 246 -36.56 -13.80 -46.89
N SER A 247 -36.42 -14.94 -46.19
CA SER A 247 -36.88 -15.06 -44.81
C SER A 247 -35.71 -15.11 -43.84
N ILE A 248 -35.74 -14.30 -42.78
CA ILE A 248 -34.79 -14.37 -41.67
C ILE A 248 -35.54 -14.95 -40.47
N LEU A 249 -35.05 -16.08 -39.95
CA LEU A 249 -35.62 -16.79 -38.82
C LEU A 249 -34.65 -16.69 -37.64
N TYR A 250 -35.13 -16.26 -36.49
CA TYR A 250 -34.33 -16.13 -35.27
C TYR A 250 -34.75 -17.16 -34.21
N PHE A 251 -33.78 -17.94 -33.74
CA PHE A 251 -33.92 -18.82 -32.59
C PHE A 251 -33.10 -18.29 -31.42
N ASN A 252 -33.77 -17.79 -30.38
CA ASN A 252 -33.10 -17.49 -29.11
C ASN A 252 -32.70 -18.78 -28.36
N LYS A 253 -31.88 -18.63 -27.31
CA LYS A 253 -31.35 -19.71 -26.47
C LYS A 253 -32.41 -20.64 -25.87
N ASN A 254 -33.65 -20.16 -25.76
CA ASN A 254 -34.78 -20.88 -25.20
C ASN A 254 -35.66 -21.60 -26.25
N THR A 255 -35.32 -21.52 -27.53
CA THR A 255 -36.11 -22.10 -28.63
C THR A 255 -36.05 -23.62 -28.65
N SER A 256 -37.21 -24.29 -28.76
CA SER A 256 -37.29 -25.74 -28.98
C SER A 256 -37.22 -26.07 -30.47
N GLN A 257 -36.00 -26.27 -30.98
CA GLN A 257 -35.70 -26.42 -32.41
C GLN A 257 -36.67 -27.34 -33.17
N ASP A 258 -36.83 -28.59 -32.75
CA ASP A 258 -37.61 -29.59 -33.51
C ASP A 258 -39.11 -29.24 -33.53
N LYS A 259 -39.64 -28.77 -32.39
CA LYS A 259 -41.05 -28.35 -32.28
C LYS A 259 -41.32 -27.10 -33.11
N THR A 260 -40.42 -26.13 -33.05
CA THR A 260 -40.53 -24.87 -33.79
C THR A 260 -40.46 -25.11 -35.30
N ILE A 261 -39.56 -25.96 -35.78
CA ILE A 261 -39.47 -26.28 -37.21
C ILE A 261 -40.71 -27.02 -37.69
N ALA A 262 -41.21 -27.99 -36.91
CA ALA A 262 -42.45 -28.69 -37.23
C ALA A 262 -43.64 -27.72 -37.34
N HIS A 263 -43.75 -26.76 -36.40
CA HIS A 263 -44.77 -25.72 -36.42
C HIS A 263 -44.65 -24.83 -37.68
N LEU A 264 -43.46 -24.30 -37.98
CA LEU A 264 -43.21 -23.41 -39.13
C LEU A 264 -43.61 -24.03 -40.48
N VAL A 265 -43.37 -25.34 -40.65
CA VAL A 265 -43.71 -26.07 -41.87
C VAL A 265 -45.19 -26.45 -41.92
N THR A 266 -45.77 -26.86 -40.78
CA THR A 266 -47.18 -27.31 -40.71
C THR A 266 -48.15 -26.14 -40.95
N GLU A 267 -47.86 -24.99 -40.37
CA GLU A 267 -48.66 -23.76 -40.51
C GLU A 267 -48.30 -22.95 -41.79
N GLN A 268 -47.46 -23.51 -42.68
CA GLN A 268 -47.02 -22.89 -43.94
C GLN A 268 -46.41 -21.49 -43.79
N HIS A 269 -45.79 -21.20 -42.64
CA HIS A 269 -45.04 -19.95 -42.47
C HIS A 269 -43.78 -19.90 -43.35
N ILE A 270 -43.19 -21.07 -43.64
CA ILE A 270 -42.06 -21.27 -44.56
C ILE A 270 -42.40 -22.43 -45.51
N THR A 271 -42.09 -22.26 -46.80
CA THR A 271 -42.40 -23.22 -47.88
C THR A 271 -41.12 -23.82 -48.50
N PRO A 272 -41.21 -24.98 -49.20
CA PRO A 272 -40.04 -25.69 -49.75
C PRO A 272 -39.17 -24.91 -50.74
N ASN A 273 -39.62 -23.76 -51.27
CA ASN A 273 -38.84 -22.94 -52.20
C ASN A 273 -38.27 -21.68 -51.55
N ASP A 274 -38.56 -21.43 -50.28
CA ASP A 274 -38.07 -20.24 -49.58
C ASP A 274 -36.56 -20.33 -49.31
N LYS A 275 -35.90 -19.19 -49.46
CA LYS A 275 -34.54 -18.98 -48.97
C LYS A 275 -34.63 -18.49 -47.53
N VAL A 276 -34.03 -19.23 -46.61
CA VAL A 276 -34.06 -18.92 -45.17
C VAL A 276 -32.65 -18.64 -44.66
N ILE A 277 -32.49 -17.54 -43.94
CA ILE A 277 -31.33 -17.28 -43.09
C ILE A 277 -31.75 -17.56 -41.65
N LEU A 278 -31.16 -18.57 -41.04
CA LEU A 278 -31.31 -18.83 -39.62
C LEU A 278 -30.25 -18.05 -38.84
N ILE A 279 -30.69 -17.28 -37.87
CA ILE A 279 -29.84 -16.61 -36.89
C ILE A 279 -30.13 -17.25 -35.52
N THR A 280 -29.08 -17.56 -34.77
CA THR A 280 -29.21 -18.08 -33.40
C THR A 280 -28.36 -17.30 -32.42
N ASP A 281 -28.67 -17.38 -31.13
CA ASP A 281 -27.72 -17.01 -30.08
C ASP A 281 -26.44 -17.88 -30.18
N ASN A 282 -25.35 -17.41 -29.56
CA ASN A 282 -24.09 -18.17 -29.51
C ASN A 282 -24.20 -19.46 -28.71
N ALA A 283 -24.98 -19.42 -27.63
CA ALA A 283 -25.18 -20.53 -26.71
C ALA A 283 -26.67 -20.86 -26.58
N ASN A 284 -26.96 -22.15 -26.41
CA ASN A 284 -28.29 -22.66 -26.09
C ASN A 284 -28.56 -22.56 -24.57
N LYS A 285 -29.77 -22.93 -24.13
CA LYS A 285 -30.16 -22.91 -22.71
C LYS A 285 -29.23 -23.71 -21.78
N SER A 286 -28.58 -24.78 -22.26
CA SER A 286 -27.64 -25.57 -21.45
C SER A 286 -26.22 -25.00 -21.41
N GLY A 287 -25.93 -23.93 -22.16
CA GLY A 287 -24.63 -23.26 -22.22
C GLY A 287 -23.72 -23.77 -23.35
N GLY A 288 -24.16 -24.77 -24.12
CA GLY A 288 -23.41 -25.28 -25.28
C GLY A 288 -23.74 -24.52 -26.57
N LYS A 289 -22.88 -24.62 -27.59
CA LYS A 289 -23.16 -24.04 -28.92
C LYS A 289 -24.40 -24.68 -29.57
N PHE A 290 -25.14 -23.92 -30.37
CA PHE A 290 -26.17 -24.50 -31.22
C PHE A 290 -25.56 -25.50 -32.22
N ASN A 291 -26.15 -26.68 -32.34
CA ASN A 291 -25.75 -27.65 -33.37
C ASN A 291 -26.38 -27.25 -34.72
N LEU A 292 -25.79 -26.24 -35.37
CA LEU A 292 -26.28 -25.69 -36.63
C LEU A 292 -26.35 -26.75 -37.73
N HIS A 293 -25.41 -27.69 -37.78
CA HIS A 293 -25.43 -28.81 -38.74
C HIS A 293 -26.69 -29.66 -38.62
N ARG A 294 -27.10 -30.00 -37.38
CA ARG A 294 -28.35 -30.74 -37.12
C ARG A 294 -29.55 -29.97 -37.63
N ILE A 295 -29.64 -28.68 -37.29
CA ILE A 295 -30.77 -27.83 -37.70
C ILE A 295 -30.84 -27.71 -39.23
N ILE A 296 -29.71 -27.44 -39.88
CA ILE A 296 -29.61 -27.37 -41.34
C ILE A 296 -30.10 -28.67 -41.99
N ASN A 297 -29.73 -29.83 -41.44
CA ASN A 297 -30.17 -31.12 -41.98
C ASN A 297 -31.70 -31.30 -41.86
N ILE A 298 -32.31 -30.89 -40.74
CA ILE A 298 -33.78 -30.95 -40.56
C ILE A 298 -34.49 -30.09 -41.61
N PHE A 299 -34.00 -28.88 -41.90
CA PHE A 299 -34.56 -28.02 -42.95
C PHE A 299 -34.35 -28.60 -44.36
N LYS A 300 -33.18 -29.19 -44.63
CA LYS A 300 -32.87 -29.86 -45.91
C LYS A 300 -33.77 -31.07 -46.16
N GLU A 301 -34.10 -31.86 -45.14
CA GLU A 301 -35.08 -32.95 -45.25
C GLU A 301 -36.47 -32.45 -45.68
N LYS A 302 -36.81 -31.20 -45.34
CA LYS A 302 -38.03 -30.51 -45.78
C LYS A 302 -37.88 -29.77 -47.11
N LYS A 303 -36.76 -29.95 -47.81
CA LYS A 303 -36.38 -29.31 -49.09
C LYS A 303 -36.17 -27.79 -49.02
N ILE A 304 -36.01 -27.20 -47.84
CA ILE A 304 -35.82 -25.75 -47.67
C ILE A 304 -34.33 -25.39 -47.81
N THR A 305 -34.02 -24.33 -48.56
CA THR A 305 -32.63 -23.83 -48.66
C THR A 305 -32.32 -22.92 -47.49
N ILE A 306 -31.32 -23.29 -46.69
CA ILE A 306 -30.98 -22.60 -45.45
C ILE A 306 -29.49 -22.30 -45.31
N SER A 307 -29.17 -21.09 -44.85
CA SER A 307 -27.87 -20.72 -44.29
C SER A 307 -28.04 -20.37 -42.82
N ALA A 308 -27.14 -20.82 -41.96
CA ALA A 308 -27.23 -20.58 -40.52
C ALA A 308 -26.01 -19.80 -40.02
N TYR A 309 -26.25 -18.84 -39.15
CA TYR A 309 -25.26 -17.99 -38.52
C TYR A 309 -25.62 -17.82 -37.04
N THR A 310 -24.64 -17.50 -36.21
CA THR A 310 -24.92 -16.87 -34.93
C THR A 310 -25.23 -15.39 -35.15
N VAL A 311 -25.77 -14.71 -34.14
CA VAL A 311 -25.93 -13.24 -34.18
C VAL A 311 -24.58 -12.57 -34.46
N GLU A 312 -23.52 -12.96 -33.76
CA GLU A 312 -22.16 -12.42 -33.95
C GLU A 312 -21.66 -12.61 -35.38
N ASP A 313 -21.73 -13.85 -35.90
CA ASP A 313 -21.21 -14.19 -37.23
C ASP A 313 -21.96 -13.42 -38.32
N PHE A 314 -23.29 -13.39 -38.23
CA PHE A 314 -24.12 -12.68 -39.21
C PHE A 314 -23.83 -11.18 -39.22
N SER A 315 -23.72 -10.59 -38.03
CA SER A 315 -23.51 -9.15 -37.87
C SER A 315 -22.13 -8.74 -38.39
N TYR A 316 -21.08 -9.47 -38.00
CA TYR A 316 -19.73 -9.24 -38.51
C TYR A 316 -19.70 -9.37 -40.03
N ASP A 317 -20.09 -10.53 -40.58
CA ASP A 317 -19.93 -10.82 -42.00
C ASP A 317 -20.81 -9.95 -42.92
N LYS A 318 -22.03 -9.62 -42.49
CA LYS A 318 -23.00 -8.93 -43.36
C LYS A 318 -23.06 -7.43 -43.10
N ILE A 319 -22.79 -6.95 -41.90
CA ILE A 319 -23.06 -5.55 -41.54
C ILE A 319 -21.78 -4.72 -41.42
N TYR A 320 -20.79 -5.15 -40.64
CA TYR A 320 -19.70 -4.24 -40.24
C TYR A 320 -18.27 -4.84 -40.29
N ARG A 321 -18.03 -5.89 -41.08
CA ARG A 321 -16.68 -6.43 -41.30
C ARG A 321 -15.65 -5.38 -41.72
N GLU A 322 -15.93 -4.62 -42.77
CA GLU A 322 -14.91 -3.71 -43.34
C GLU A 322 -14.49 -2.58 -42.37
N PRO A 323 -15.41 -1.91 -41.65
CA PRO A 323 -15.01 -0.92 -40.65
C PRO A 323 -14.25 -1.50 -39.43
N LEU A 324 -14.41 -2.79 -39.14
CA LEU A 324 -13.72 -3.49 -38.04
C LEU A 324 -12.33 -4.02 -38.42
N ASP A 325 -11.96 -3.96 -39.70
CA ASP A 325 -10.63 -4.31 -40.22
C ASP A 325 -9.72 -3.06 -40.30
N SER A 326 -9.69 -2.27 -39.23
CA SER A 326 -8.89 -1.04 -39.10
C SER A 326 -7.78 -1.20 -38.06
N ASP A 327 -6.67 -0.47 -38.22
CA ASP A 327 -5.50 -0.53 -37.34
C ASP A 327 -5.70 0.17 -35.98
N ILE A 328 -6.84 0.85 -35.77
CA ILE A 328 -7.18 1.47 -34.47
C ILE A 328 -7.56 0.44 -33.40
N PHE A 329 -7.88 -0.79 -33.80
CA PHE A 329 -8.23 -1.86 -32.87
C PHE A 329 -6.96 -2.56 -32.36
N HIS A 330 -7.03 -3.06 -31.13
CA HIS A 330 -5.93 -3.76 -30.50
C HIS A 330 -5.46 -4.98 -31.32
N ASP A 331 -4.15 -5.17 -31.41
CA ASP A 331 -3.47 -6.18 -32.23
C ASP A 331 -2.98 -7.40 -31.44
N GLY A 332 -3.21 -7.43 -30.12
CA GLY A 332 -2.91 -8.55 -29.26
C GLY A 332 -1.72 -8.38 -28.32
N SER A 333 -1.05 -7.22 -28.31
CA SER A 333 -0.12 -6.92 -27.21
C SER A 333 0.10 -5.45 -26.86
N PHE A 334 -0.01 -5.14 -25.56
CA PHE A 334 0.48 -3.91 -24.93
C PHE A 334 1.92 -4.03 -24.40
N ALA A 335 2.61 -5.14 -24.68
CA ALA A 335 4.00 -5.43 -24.24
C ALA A 335 4.23 -5.39 -22.71
N ILE A 336 3.24 -5.82 -21.92
CA ILE A 336 3.36 -5.92 -20.46
C ILE A 336 4.02 -7.26 -20.11
N ASN A 337 5.27 -7.21 -19.66
CA ASN A 337 6.06 -8.41 -19.36
C ASN A 337 6.16 -8.72 -17.86
N ASP A 338 5.77 -7.77 -17.01
CA ASP A 338 6.04 -7.75 -15.56
C ASP A 338 4.78 -7.60 -14.70
N PHE A 339 3.68 -8.19 -15.17
CA PHE A 339 2.40 -8.12 -14.50
C PHE A 339 2.34 -8.94 -13.20
N ILE A 340 1.83 -8.31 -12.15
CA ILE A 340 1.43 -8.97 -10.90
C ILE A 340 -0.02 -8.64 -10.62
N SER A 341 -0.82 -9.67 -10.44
CA SER A 341 -2.27 -9.55 -10.26
C SER A 341 -2.60 -9.02 -8.86
N PRO A 342 -3.22 -7.82 -8.73
CA PRO A 342 -3.59 -7.27 -7.43
C PRO A 342 -4.78 -8.00 -6.81
N MET A 343 -4.93 -7.84 -5.50
CA MET A 343 -6.15 -8.17 -4.77
C MET A 343 -7.19 -7.07 -4.93
N THR A 344 -8.45 -7.35 -4.59
CA THR A 344 -9.54 -6.37 -4.66
C THR A 344 -10.27 -6.23 -3.32
N THR A 345 -11.10 -5.21 -3.18
CA THR A 345 -12.00 -5.07 -2.01
C THR A 345 -13.26 -5.92 -2.13
N SER A 346 -13.62 -6.31 -3.34
CA SER A 346 -14.82 -7.13 -3.61
C SER A 346 -14.63 -8.60 -3.26
N SER A 347 -13.38 -9.05 -3.08
CA SER A 347 -13.06 -10.40 -2.61
C SER A 347 -11.71 -10.39 -1.92
N ASP A 348 -11.64 -10.97 -0.72
CA ASP A 348 -10.38 -11.18 -0.01
C ASP A 348 -9.59 -12.39 -0.54
N GLU A 349 -10.19 -13.21 -1.41
CA GLU A 349 -9.58 -14.44 -1.93
C GLU A 349 -9.30 -14.40 -3.44
N LYS A 350 -10.09 -13.66 -4.23
CA LYS A 350 -9.90 -13.60 -5.70
C LYS A 350 -9.03 -12.43 -6.12
N HIS A 351 -8.11 -12.71 -7.02
CA HIS A 351 -7.35 -11.70 -7.74
C HIS A 351 -8.22 -10.98 -8.79
N ALA A 352 -7.80 -9.77 -9.17
CA ALA A 352 -8.53 -8.92 -10.10
C ALA A 352 -8.79 -9.56 -11.47
N ASP A 353 -7.84 -10.34 -11.99
CA ASP A 353 -7.96 -11.07 -13.26
C ASP A 353 -9.16 -12.03 -13.29
N THR A 354 -9.34 -12.81 -12.23
CA THR A 354 -10.41 -13.81 -12.11
C THR A 354 -11.77 -13.13 -12.16
N LEU A 355 -11.90 -12.00 -11.44
CA LEU A 355 -13.13 -11.21 -11.41
C LEU A 355 -13.44 -10.54 -12.76
N LEU A 356 -12.42 -10.11 -13.50
CA LEU A 356 -12.58 -9.57 -14.86
C LEU A 356 -13.10 -10.62 -15.84
N TYR A 357 -12.56 -11.84 -15.81
CA TYR A 357 -13.08 -12.94 -16.63
C TYR A 357 -14.49 -13.36 -16.22
N GLU A 358 -14.79 -13.35 -14.92
CA GLU A 358 -16.14 -13.64 -14.43
C GLU A 358 -17.18 -12.63 -14.92
N TRP A 359 -16.82 -11.34 -14.97
CA TRP A 359 -17.64 -10.26 -15.54
C TRP A 359 -17.80 -10.41 -17.05
N PHE A 360 -16.72 -10.74 -17.76
CA PHE A 360 -16.77 -10.92 -19.21
C PHE A 360 -17.77 -12.01 -19.62
N GLU A 361 -17.85 -13.10 -18.85
CA GLU A 361 -18.80 -14.21 -19.09
C GLU A 361 -20.22 -13.97 -18.58
N GLU A 362 -20.49 -12.82 -17.94
CA GLU A 362 -21.81 -12.52 -17.38
C GLU A 362 -22.70 -11.82 -18.40
N GLU A 363 -23.91 -12.33 -18.58
CA GLU A 363 -24.94 -11.69 -19.39
C GLU A 363 -25.51 -10.46 -18.65
N GLU A 364 -25.99 -9.45 -19.38
CA GLU A 364 -26.64 -8.25 -18.81
C GLU A 364 -25.76 -7.43 -17.84
N ALA A 365 -24.44 -7.58 -17.92
CA ALA A 365 -23.46 -6.79 -17.18
C ALA A 365 -22.66 -5.89 -18.15
N PRO A 366 -23.26 -4.80 -18.67
CA PRO A 366 -22.71 -4.06 -19.80
C PRO A 366 -21.52 -3.17 -19.45
N LEU A 367 -21.41 -2.74 -18.19
CA LEU A 367 -20.38 -1.82 -17.72
C LEU A 367 -19.65 -2.38 -16.50
N LEU A 368 -18.32 -2.40 -16.57
CA LEU A 368 -17.44 -2.60 -15.44
C LEU A 368 -16.55 -1.37 -15.24
N VAL A 369 -16.41 -0.94 -13.99
CA VAL A 369 -15.51 0.15 -13.61
C VAL A 369 -14.41 -0.39 -12.70
N ILE A 370 -13.17 -0.34 -13.18
CA ILE A 370 -11.99 -0.58 -12.34
C ILE A 370 -11.66 0.71 -11.61
N LYS A 371 -11.69 0.65 -10.27
CA LYS A 371 -11.42 1.79 -9.38
C LYS A 371 -10.23 1.54 -8.46
N GLY A 372 -9.83 2.57 -7.75
CA GLY A 372 -8.68 2.58 -6.87
C GLY A 372 -7.86 3.86 -7.01
N LEU A 373 -6.92 4.02 -6.09
CA LEU A 373 -6.04 5.18 -6.01
C LEU A 373 -5.21 5.43 -7.30
N GLY A 374 -4.69 6.65 -7.43
CA GLY A 374 -3.71 6.97 -8.46
C GLY A 374 -2.45 6.10 -8.35
N GLY A 375 -2.07 5.41 -9.43
CA GLY A 375 -0.86 4.57 -9.46
C GLY A 375 -1.05 3.15 -8.90
N ILE A 376 -2.29 2.75 -8.58
CA ILE A 376 -2.61 1.43 -8.03
C ILE A 376 -2.52 0.27 -9.06
N GLY A 377 -2.40 0.59 -10.36
CA GLY A 377 -2.27 -0.40 -11.44
C GLY A 377 -3.52 -0.65 -12.29
N LYS A 378 -4.57 0.18 -12.21
CA LYS A 378 -5.83 0.02 -12.99
C LYS A 378 -5.61 -0.20 -14.49
N THR A 379 -4.85 0.70 -15.12
CA THR A 379 -4.50 0.63 -16.54
C THR A 379 -3.74 -0.65 -16.87
N THR A 380 -2.78 -1.03 -16.02
CA THR A 380 -1.97 -2.24 -16.22
C THR A 380 -2.82 -3.51 -16.14
N VAL A 381 -3.73 -3.59 -15.16
CA VAL A 381 -4.69 -4.68 -15.03
C VAL A 381 -5.62 -4.77 -16.25
N ALA A 382 -6.17 -3.63 -16.70
CA ALA A 382 -7.02 -3.59 -17.88
C ALA A 382 -6.27 -4.07 -19.13
N LYS A 383 -5.06 -3.56 -19.37
CA LYS A 383 -4.25 -3.94 -20.53
C LYS A 383 -3.84 -5.41 -20.52
N ASP A 384 -3.39 -5.95 -19.38
CA ASP A 384 -3.05 -7.38 -19.27
C ASP A 384 -4.27 -8.29 -19.54
N PHE A 385 -5.45 -7.90 -19.03
CA PHE A 385 -6.70 -8.58 -19.31
C PHE A 385 -7.03 -8.56 -20.81
N LEU A 386 -6.90 -7.41 -21.48
CA LEU A 386 -7.20 -7.27 -22.92
C LEU A 386 -6.22 -8.05 -23.80
N ASP A 387 -4.92 -8.05 -23.49
CA ASP A 387 -3.90 -8.84 -24.19
C ASP A 387 -4.24 -10.34 -24.17
N LYS A 388 -4.64 -10.83 -22.98
CA LYS A 388 -5.03 -12.23 -22.80
C LYS A 388 -6.35 -12.52 -23.52
N LEU A 389 -7.34 -11.65 -23.40
CA LEU A 389 -8.64 -11.78 -24.03
C LEU A 389 -8.57 -11.84 -25.56
N TYR A 390 -7.75 -10.98 -26.17
CA TYR A 390 -7.52 -10.99 -27.61
C TYR A 390 -6.96 -12.33 -28.09
N LYS A 391 -5.98 -12.89 -27.36
CA LYS A 391 -5.37 -14.18 -27.67
C LYS A 391 -6.37 -15.34 -27.60
N ASP A 392 -7.26 -15.35 -26.60
CA ASP A 392 -8.26 -16.42 -26.43
C ASP A 392 -9.40 -16.33 -27.45
N THR A 393 -9.86 -15.13 -27.75
CA THR A 393 -10.84 -14.90 -28.82
C THR A 393 -10.23 -15.05 -30.22
N SER A 394 -8.91 -15.25 -30.33
CA SER A 394 -8.21 -15.28 -31.63
C SER A 394 -8.52 -14.04 -32.49
N GLY A 395 -8.76 -12.91 -31.84
CA GLY A 395 -9.15 -11.65 -32.49
C GLY A 395 -10.56 -11.61 -33.09
N THR A 396 -11.44 -12.57 -32.78
CA THR A 396 -12.85 -12.54 -33.26
C THR A 396 -13.66 -11.41 -32.63
N ALA A 397 -13.41 -11.13 -31.34
CA ALA A 397 -13.88 -9.91 -30.70
C ALA A 397 -12.82 -8.82 -30.92
N LYS A 398 -13.22 -7.72 -31.58
CA LYS A 398 -12.37 -6.54 -31.72
C LYS A 398 -12.37 -5.79 -30.39
N ILE A 399 -11.22 -5.21 -30.06
CA ILE A 399 -11.05 -4.43 -28.83
C ILE A 399 -10.66 -3.02 -29.23
N LEU A 400 -11.45 -2.04 -28.83
CA LEU A 400 -11.13 -0.62 -28.97
C LEU A 400 -10.70 -0.08 -27.60
N PHE A 401 -9.39 0.13 -27.46
CA PHE A 401 -8.81 0.70 -26.26
C PHE A 401 -8.52 2.18 -26.49
N ILE A 402 -9.12 3.03 -25.65
CA ILE A 402 -8.96 4.47 -25.71
C ILE A 402 -8.27 4.94 -24.43
N SER A 403 -7.08 5.53 -24.58
CA SER A 403 -6.50 6.31 -23.50
C SER A 403 -7.08 7.71 -23.52
N SER A 404 -7.79 8.08 -22.46
CA SER A 404 -8.35 9.43 -22.32
C SER A 404 -7.28 10.51 -22.38
N HIS A 405 -6.08 10.22 -21.89
CA HIS A 405 -4.94 11.11 -21.95
C HIS A 405 -4.62 11.56 -23.38
N ASP A 406 -4.66 10.61 -24.32
CA ASP A 406 -4.24 10.83 -25.70
C ASP A 406 -5.30 11.55 -26.53
N LEU A 407 -6.59 11.47 -26.15
CA LEU A 407 -7.71 12.06 -26.91
C LEU A 407 -8.23 13.37 -26.32
N ILE A 408 -7.84 13.73 -25.10
CA ILE A 408 -8.53 14.80 -24.37
C ILE A 408 -8.46 16.16 -25.10
N ASN A 409 -7.34 16.47 -25.75
CA ASN A 409 -7.15 17.73 -26.46
C ASN A 409 -8.08 17.87 -27.66
N GLU A 410 -8.30 16.77 -28.39
CA GLU A 410 -9.25 16.70 -29.49
C GLU A 410 -10.70 16.75 -28.98
N MET A 411 -10.99 16.07 -27.87
CA MET A 411 -12.31 16.09 -27.24
C MET A 411 -12.70 17.48 -26.72
N MET A 412 -11.75 18.28 -26.22
CA MET A 412 -12.02 19.66 -25.75
C MET A 412 -12.57 20.58 -26.84
N ARG A 413 -12.31 20.25 -28.12
CA ARG A 413 -12.83 20.98 -29.29
C ARG A 413 -14.29 20.65 -29.60
N GLN A 414 -14.82 19.56 -29.04
CA GLN A 414 -16.22 19.20 -29.18
C GLN A 414 -17.09 20.07 -28.25
N ASP A 415 -18.35 20.26 -28.64
CA ASP A 415 -19.30 21.04 -27.86
C ASP A 415 -19.77 20.27 -26.62
N ARG A 416 -20.13 18.99 -26.80
CA ARG A 416 -20.57 18.11 -25.72
C ARG A 416 -20.22 16.65 -26.04
N ILE A 417 -19.98 15.88 -24.99
CA ILE A 417 -19.67 14.45 -25.03
C ILE A 417 -20.67 13.73 -24.12
N GLU A 418 -21.54 12.91 -24.72
CA GLU A 418 -22.64 12.23 -24.01
C GLU A 418 -22.69 10.73 -24.31
N ASP A 419 -21.92 10.25 -25.29
CA ASP A 419 -22.03 8.90 -25.84
C ASP A 419 -20.62 8.30 -26.09
N ILE A 420 -20.45 6.99 -25.88
CA ILE A 420 -19.20 6.29 -26.21
C ILE A 420 -18.89 6.35 -27.72
N PHE A 421 -19.89 6.56 -28.57
CA PHE A 421 -19.69 6.82 -30.00
C PHE A 421 -18.92 8.11 -30.27
N ASP A 422 -19.05 9.14 -29.42
CA ASP A 422 -18.30 10.40 -29.60
C ASP A 422 -16.79 10.17 -29.44
N PHE A 423 -16.39 9.32 -28.48
CA PHE A 423 -15.00 8.92 -28.31
C PHE A 423 -14.46 8.16 -29.53
N TYR A 424 -15.25 7.21 -30.05
CA TYR A 424 -14.89 6.50 -31.28
C TYR A 424 -14.70 7.46 -32.46
N ARG A 425 -15.64 8.38 -32.67
CA ARG A 425 -15.58 9.37 -33.76
C ARG A 425 -14.32 10.22 -33.67
N VAL A 426 -14.03 10.78 -32.49
CA VAL A 426 -12.84 11.62 -32.27
C VAL A 426 -11.55 10.84 -32.54
N LEU A 427 -11.46 9.58 -32.09
CA LEU A 427 -10.30 8.73 -32.38
C LEU A 427 -10.18 8.41 -33.88
N ALA A 428 -11.28 8.03 -34.53
CA ALA A 428 -11.30 7.68 -35.94
C ALA A 428 -10.91 8.87 -36.85
N GLU A 429 -11.31 10.09 -36.47
CA GLU A 429 -10.89 11.33 -37.12
C GLU A 429 -9.39 11.60 -36.91
N LYS A 430 -8.90 11.47 -35.66
CA LYS A 430 -7.48 11.66 -35.32
C LYS A 430 -6.56 10.72 -36.10
N GLU A 431 -6.96 9.45 -36.20
CA GLU A 431 -6.19 8.39 -36.89
C GLU A 431 -6.50 8.29 -38.40
N ASN A 432 -7.32 9.19 -38.95
CA ASN A 432 -7.70 9.24 -40.37
C ASN A 432 -8.26 7.90 -40.92
N VAL A 433 -9.14 7.25 -40.17
CA VAL A 433 -9.74 5.95 -40.54
C VAL A 433 -10.65 6.11 -41.75
N SER A 434 -10.38 5.34 -42.82
CA SER A 434 -11.09 5.47 -44.09
C SER A 434 -12.51 4.91 -44.09
N LYS A 435 -12.73 3.78 -43.42
CA LYS A 435 -14.04 3.10 -43.32
C LYS A 435 -14.47 3.09 -41.87
N GLN A 436 -15.39 3.98 -41.52
CA GLN A 436 -15.84 4.17 -40.15
C GLN A 436 -17.19 3.48 -39.93
N LEU A 437 -17.42 3.03 -38.70
CA LEU A 437 -18.73 2.61 -38.23
C LEU A 437 -19.62 3.85 -38.14
N ASN A 438 -20.82 3.78 -38.72
CA ASN A 438 -21.87 4.72 -38.34
C ASN A 438 -22.40 4.37 -36.94
N LYS A 439 -23.21 5.26 -36.35
CA LYS A 439 -23.73 5.07 -34.98
C LYS A 439 -24.48 3.75 -34.80
N GLU A 440 -25.37 3.40 -35.74
CA GLU A 440 -26.15 2.15 -35.68
C GLU A 440 -25.24 0.89 -35.77
N GLN A 441 -24.24 0.91 -36.65
CA GLN A 441 -23.27 -0.18 -36.77
C GLN A 441 -22.40 -0.32 -35.52
N PHE A 442 -21.99 0.81 -34.92
CA PHE A 442 -21.23 0.84 -33.68
C PHE A 442 -22.06 0.27 -32.51
N GLU A 443 -23.32 0.70 -32.35
CA GLU A 443 -24.26 0.15 -31.38
C GLU A 443 -24.40 -1.37 -31.51
N LEU A 444 -24.69 -1.86 -32.72
CA LEU A 444 -24.83 -3.30 -32.97
C LEU A 444 -23.52 -4.08 -32.75
N SER A 445 -22.37 -3.49 -33.05
CA SER A 445 -21.08 -4.16 -32.84
C SER A 445 -20.79 -4.41 -31.37
N ILE A 446 -21.18 -3.47 -30.50
CA ILE A 446 -21.01 -3.60 -29.05
C ILE A 446 -22.07 -4.55 -28.46
N ASP A 447 -23.34 -4.35 -28.79
CA ASP A 447 -24.45 -5.15 -28.20
C ASP A 447 -24.33 -6.64 -28.53
N HIS A 448 -23.85 -6.97 -29.73
CA HIS A 448 -23.65 -8.36 -30.15
C HIS A 448 -22.38 -9.00 -29.58
N GLY A 449 -21.47 -8.21 -28.97
CA GLY A 449 -20.21 -8.71 -28.40
C GLY A 449 -19.04 -8.78 -29.38
N ASN A 450 -19.20 -8.29 -30.61
CA ASN A 450 -18.12 -8.24 -31.60
C ASN A 450 -17.11 -7.11 -31.34
N LEU A 451 -17.50 -6.07 -30.59
CA LEU A 451 -16.65 -4.95 -30.20
C LEU A 451 -16.68 -4.78 -28.67
N ILE A 452 -15.50 -4.86 -28.06
CA ILE A 452 -15.28 -4.53 -26.65
C ILE A 452 -14.73 -3.11 -26.58
N PHE A 453 -15.37 -2.26 -25.79
CA PHE A 453 -15.03 -0.85 -25.71
C PHE A 453 -14.39 -0.52 -24.36
N VAL A 454 -13.20 0.09 -24.37
CA VAL A 454 -12.46 0.40 -23.15
C VAL A 454 -12.03 1.86 -23.12
N ILE A 455 -12.37 2.56 -22.05
CA ILE A 455 -11.84 3.90 -21.74
C ILE A 455 -10.93 3.82 -20.53
N ASP A 456 -9.64 4.10 -20.73
CA ASP A 456 -8.65 4.21 -19.67
C ASP A 456 -8.46 5.67 -19.24
N GLY A 457 -8.76 5.96 -17.97
CA GLY A 457 -8.59 7.28 -17.36
C GLY A 457 -9.80 8.19 -17.54
N ILE A 458 -11.03 7.69 -17.34
CA ILE A 458 -12.24 8.51 -17.43
C ILE A 458 -12.24 9.67 -16.42
N ASP A 459 -11.48 9.55 -15.32
CA ASP A 459 -11.22 10.65 -14.37
C ASP A 459 -10.55 11.86 -15.05
N GLU A 460 -9.66 11.63 -16.03
CA GLU A 460 -9.01 12.70 -16.81
C GLU A 460 -10.04 13.43 -17.69
N VAL A 461 -11.02 12.70 -18.24
CA VAL A 461 -12.14 13.25 -19.03
C VAL A 461 -13.05 14.10 -18.15
N ILE A 462 -13.49 13.55 -17.01
CA ILE A 462 -14.33 14.24 -16.02
C ILE A 462 -13.66 15.53 -15.55
N SER A 463 -12.36 15.46 -15.24
CA SER A 463 -11.58 16.60 -14.75
C SER A 463 -11.37 17.70 -15.80
N LYS A 464 -11.05 17.33 -17.05
CA LYS A 464 -10.64 18.31 -18.07
C LYS A 464 -11.79 18.88 -18.89
N LEU A 465 -12.87 18.13 -19.11
CA LEU A 465 -14.02 18.59 -19.89
C LEU A 465 -15.11 19.26 -19.06
N GLY A 466 -15.17 19.01 -17.74
CA GLY A 466 -16.15 19.62 -16.85
C GLY A 466 -17.57 19.47 -17.36
N GLU A 467 -18.30 20.59 -17.49
CA GLU A 467 -19.70 20.62 -17.97
C GLU A 467 -19.90 20.07 -19.39
N LYS A 468 -18.85 20.00 -20.21
CA LYS A 468 -18.94 19.44 -21.57
C LYS A 468 -19.10 17.91 -21.57
N PHE A 469 -18.87 17.24 -20.45
CA PHE A 469 -18.94 15.79 -20.33
C PHE A 469 -20.08 15.35 -19.41
N ASP A 470 -21.03 14.59 -19.94
CA ASP A 470 -22.19 14.10 -19.20
C ASP A 470 -22.07 12.60 -18.92
N VAL A 471 -21.53 12.28 -17.74
CA VAL A 471 -21.35 10.89 -17.26
C VAL A 471 -22.68 10.15 -17.14
N SER A 472 -23.73 10.83 -16.68
CA SER A 472 -25.04 10.22 -16.45
C SER A 472 -25.70 9.80 -17.76
N SER A 473 -25.63 10.68 -18.77
CA SER A 473 -26.11 10.38 -20.12
C SER A 473 -25.30 9.26 -20.77
N LEU A 474 -23.98 9.27 -20.62
CA LEU A 474 -23.09 8.21 -21.11
C LEU A 474 -23.47 6.84 -20.55
N ILE A 475 -23.65 6.74 -19.24
CA ILE A 475 -23.99 5.46 -18.59
C ILE A 475 -25.41 5.02 -18.98
N SER A 476 -26.36 5.95 -19.03
CA SER A 476 -27.71 5.65 -19.50
C SER A 476 -27.71 5.07 -20.92
N ALA A 477 -26.89 5.62 -21.82
CA ALA A 477 -26.74 5.08 -23.17
C ALA A 477 -26.21 3.63 -23.15
N ILE A 478 -25.19 3.33 -22.33
CA ILE A 478 -24.61 1.97 -22.23
C ILE A 478 -25.67 0.93 -21.84
N PHE A 479 -26.49 1.22 -20.82
CA PHE A 479 -27.50 0.27 -20.34
C PHE A 479 -28.74 0.20 -21.22
N ASN A 480 -29.19 1.32 -21.78
CA ASN A 480 -30.49 1.41 -22.46
C ASN A 480 -30.40 1.32 -23.99
N VAL A 481 -29.28 1.70 -24.60
CA VAL A 481 -29.09 1.73 -26.07
C VAL A 481 -28.14 0.63 -26.54
N TYR A 482 -26.99 0.48 -25.87
CA TYR A 482 -25.96 -0.47 -26.28
C TYR A 482 -26.22 -1.90 -25.81
N SER A 483 -27.26 -2.13 -25.01
CA SER A 483 -27.61 -3.44 -24.45
C SER A 483 -29.06 -3.83 -24.76
N ASP A 484 -29.68 -3.25 -25.80
CA ASP A 484 -31.13 -3.32 -26.05
C ASP A 484 -31.60 -4.63 -26.70
N SER A 485 -30.74 -5.33 -27.44
CA SER A 485 -31.12 -6.54 -28.19
C SER A 485 -30.64 -7.85 -27.53
N VAL A 486 -29.34 -8.15 -27.57
CA VAL A 486 -28.78 -9.45 -27.15
C VAL A 486 -28.05 -9.37 -25.81
N SER A 487 -27.74 -8.15 -25.34
CA SER A 487 -27.18 -7.89 -24.01
C SER A 487 -25.80 -8.54 -23.76
N ASN A 488 -24.97 -8.65 -24.81
CA ASN A 488 -23.57 -9.09 -24.74
C ASN A 488 -22.58 -7.92 -24.64
N THR A 489 -23.09 -6.71 -24.48
CA THR A 489 -22.34 -5.46 -24.30
C THR A 489 -21.22 -5.60 -23.29
N LYS A 490 -20.00 -5.16 -23.64
CA LYS A 490 -18.86 -5.10 -22.74
C LYS A 490 -18.13 -3.77 -22.86
N VAL A 491 -18.37 -2.91 -21.87
CA VAL A 491 -17.70 -1.62 -21.69
C VAL A 491 -16.88 -1.65 -20.40
N LEU A 492 -15.62 -1.25 -20.47
CA LEU A 492 -14.72 -1.16 -19.32
C LEU A 492 -14.20 0.25 -19.15
N PHE A 493 -14.38 0.83 -17.96
CA PHE A 493 -13.78 2.10 -17.58
C PHE A 493 -12.72 1.90 -16.50
N THR A 494 -11.64 2.68 -16.55
CA THR A 494 -10.75 2.88 -15.39
C THR A 494 -10.96 4.28 -14.83
N CYS A 495 -11.10 4.39 -13.51
CA CYS A 495 -11.37 5.66 -12.82
C CYS A 495 -10.69 5.70 -11.44
N ARG A 496 -10.44 6.90 -10.90
CA ARG A 496 -10.09 7.07 -9.47
C ARG A 496 -11.35 7.06 -8.61
N ASP A 497 -11.22 6.59 -7.36
CA ASP A 497 -12.35 6.43 -6.44
C ASP A 497 -13.13 7.74 -6.26
N GLU A 498 -12.41 8.84 -6.05
CA GLU A 498 -12.96 10.15 -5.68
C GLU A 498 -13.75 10.82 -6.81
N PHE A 499 -13.52 10.42 -8.06
CA PHE A 499 -14.22 10.92 -9.23
C PHE A 499 -15.49 10.13 -9.54
N TRP A 500 -15.51 8.84 -9.20
CA TRP A 500 -16.66 7.98 -9.51
C TRP A 500 -17.77 8.06 -8.45
N GLU A 501 -17.44 8.23 -7.18
CA GLU A 501 -18.44 8.24 -6.09
C GLU A 501 -19.38 9.46 -6.12
N ARG A 502 -19.09 10.48 -6.94
CA ARG A 502 -19.86 11.74 -7.02
C ARG A 502 -21.11 11.67 -7.89
N SER A 503 -21.28 10.62 -8.69
CA SER A 503 -22.41 10.49 -9.60
C SER A 503 -23.53 9.63 -8.97
N GLN A 504 -24.70 10.23 -8.72
CA GLN A 504 -25.92 9.49 -8.39
C GLN A 504 -26.40 8.74 -9.64
N ILE A 505 -26.16 7.44 -9.69
CA ILE A 505 -26.50 6.62 -10.85
C ILE A 505 -27.43 5.49 -10.41
N ASP A 506 -28.62 5.42 -11.02
CA ASP A 506 -29.68 4.44 -10.73
C ASP A 506 -29.46 3.06 -11.40
N PHE A 507 -28.23 2.75 -11.83
CA PHE A 507 -27.89 1.48 -12.46
C PHE A 507 -26.99 0.63 -11.55
N ASP A 508 -27.17 -0.69 -11.59
CA ASP A 508 -26.29 -1.65 -10.89
C ASP A 508 -24.98 -1.82 -11.68
N ILE A 509 -24.02 -0.93 -11.42
CA ILE A 509 -22.73 -0.91 -12.12
C ILE A 509 -21.73 -1.78 -11.38
N LYS A 510 -21.18 -2.77 -12.09
CA LYS A 510 -20.10 -3.58 -11.56
C LYS A 510 -18.88 -2.70 -11.30
N THR A 511 -18.38 -2.77 -10.07
CA THR A 511 -17.19 -2.04 -9.63
C THR A 511 -16.14 -3.03 -9.15
N LEU A 512 -14.91 -2.87 -9.63
CA LEU A 512 -13.74 -3.61 -9.20
C LEU A 512 -12.74 -2.64 -8.56
N THR A 513 -12.71 -2.53 -7.24
CA THR A 513 -11.77 -1.65 -6.55
C THR A 513 -10.48 -2.40 -6.20
N LEU A 514 -9.36 -1.94 -6.74
CA LEU A 514 -8.04 -2.56 -6.53
C LEU A 514 -7.46 -2.19 -5.17
N LYS A 515 -6.88 -3.18 -4.48
CA LYS A 515 -6.14 -2.97 -3.22
C LYS A 515 -4.65 -2.67 -3.50
N PRO A 516 -3.97 -1.98 -2.57
CA PRO A 516 -2.51 -1.90 -2.57
C PRO A 516 -1.85 -3.27 -2.55
N PHE A 517 -0.61 -3.33 -3.03
CA PHE A 517 0.19 -4.55 -2.92
C PHE A 517 0.53 -4.81 -1.45
N THR A 518 0.41 -6.07 -1.03
CA THR A 518 0.95 -6.53 0.25
C THR A 518 2.47 -6.63 0.17
N GLU A 519 3.15 -6.76 1.32
CA GLU A 519 4.59 -7.02 1.36
C GLU A 519 5.00 -8.22 0.50
N LYS A 520 4.17 -9.26 0.47
CA LYS A 520 4.40 -10.44 -0.38
C LYS A 520 4.37 -10.08 -1.88
N LEU A 521 3.36 -9.35 -2.33
CA LEU A 521 3.24 -8.93 -3.73
C LEU A 521 4.34 -7.94 -4.13
N ALA A 522 4.74 -7.04 -3.22
CA ALA A 522 5.87 -6.12 -3.44
C ALA A 522 7.21 -6.86 -3.55
N LEU A 523 7.41 -7.90 -2.73
CA LEU A 523 8.58 -8.76 -2.81
C LEU A 523 8.60 -9.53 -4.14
N GLU A 524 7.47 -10.10 -4.55
CA GLU A 524 7.31 -10.78 -5.84
C GLU A 524 7.62 -9.83 -7.00
N TYR A 525 7.14 -8.58 -6.93
CA TYR A 525 7.44 -7.53 -7.90
C TYR A 525 8.94 -7.31 -8.05
N PHE A 526 9.66 -7.01 -6.97
CA PHE A 526 11.09 -6.75 -7.08
C PHE A 526 11.90 -7.99 -7.45
N LYS A 527 11.51 -9.19 -7.02
CA LYS A 527 12.18 -10.44 -7.44
C LYS A 527 12.05 -10.66 -8.94
N PHE A 528 10.86 -10.41 -9.48
CA PHE A 528 10.61 -10.48 -10.91
C PHE A 528 11.50 -9.48 -11.67
N GLN A 529 11.53 -8.21 -11.23
CA GLN A 529 12.30 -7.15 -11.89
C GLN A 529 13.82 -7.35 -11.84
N PHE A 530 14.35 -7.87 -10.74
CA PHE A 530 15.80 -7.99 -10.53
C PHE A 530 16.36 -9.40 -10.79
N GLY A 531 15.56 -10.32 -11.35
CA GLY A 531 16.03 -11.65 -11.73
C GLY A 531 16.64 -12.45 -10.57
N ASN A 532 16.05 -12.37 -9.38
CA ASN A 532 16.53 -12.97 -8.12
C ASN A 532 17.83 -12.39 -7.53
N ASP A 533 18.21 -11.14 -7.84
CA ASP A 533 19.25 -10.43 -7.07
C ASP A 533 18.72 -10.02 -5.67
N ASP A 534 18.86 -10.94 -4.71
CA ASP A 534 18.36 -10.77 -3.34
C ASP A 534 18.89 -9.50 -2.65
N LYS A 535 20.10 -9.02 -3.01
CA LYS A 535 20.66 -7.79 -2.44
C LYS A 535 19.93 -6.56 -2.96
N LYS A 536 19.68 -6.48 -4.27
CA LYS A 536 18.89 -5.39 -4.86
C LYS A 536 17.44 -5.44 -4.39
N THR A 537 16.84 -6.63 -4.33
CA THR A 537 15.49 -6.82 -3.80
C THR A 537 15.40 -6.34 -2.35
N SER A 538 16.34 -6.74 -1.48
CA SER A 538 16.36 -6.29 -0.08
C SER A 538 16.54 -4.77 0.04
N LYS A 539 17.39 -4.17 -0.79
CA LYS A 539 17.59 -2.72 -0.84
C LYS A 539 16.33 -1.99 -1.33
N ALA A 540 15.65 -2.51 -2.35
CA ALA A 540 14.41 -1.98 -2.88
C ALA A 540 13.28 -2.05 -1.85
N MET A 541 13.12 -3.17 -1.16
CA MET A 541 12.20 -3.29 -0.04
C MET A 541 12.52 -2.30 1.08
N GLY A 542 13.80 -2.07 1.37
CA GLY A 542 14.23 -1.05 2.33
C GLY A 542 13.73 0.36 1.99
N TYR A 543 13.79 0.76 0.72
CA TYR A 543 13.23 2.03 0.25
C TYR A 543 11.70 2.00 0.19
N ALA A 544 11.09 0.94 -0.33
CA ALA A 544 9.64 0.82 -0.39
C ALA A 544 9.00 0.91 1.00
N ASN A 545 9.68 0.38 2.04
CA ASN A 545 9.23 0.44 3.43
C ASN A 545 9.11 1.86 3.98
N THR A 546 9.86 2.84 3.46
CA THR A 546 9.65 4.24 3.86
C THR A 546 8.39 4.84 3.24
N PHE A 547 7.86 4.21 2.18
CA PHE A 547 6.63 4.59 1.48
C PHE A 547 5.55 3.51 1.60
N ALA A 548 5.56 2.73 2.69
CA ALA A 548 4.44 1.87 3.02
C ALA A 548 3.28 2.74 3.51
N LEU A 549 2.05 2.44 3.06
CA LEU A 549 0.83 3.17 3.46
C LEU A 549 0.51 3.01 4.95
N ASN A 550 0.99 1.92 5.54
CA ASN A 550 0.79 1.59 6.94
C ASN A 550 1.98 0.77 7.41
N GLU A 551 2.64 1.21 8.49
CA GLU A 551 3.81 0.51 9.03
C GLU A 551 3.50 -0.90 9.52
N LYS A 552 2.25 -1.14 9.97
CA LYS A 552 1.79 -2.43 10.50
C LYS A 552 1.33 -3.39 9.40
N SER A 553 0.51 -2.92 8.44
CA SER A 553 -0.04 -3.79 7.39
C SER A 553 0.87 -3.93 6.17
N LYS A 554 1.91 -3.09 6.02
CA LYS A 554 2.90 -3.14 4.94
C LYS A 554 2.24 -3.21 3.56
N GLU A 555 1.52 -2.14 3.24
CA GLU A 555 0.82 -1.95 1.97
C GLU A 555 1.54 -0.95 1.08
N TYR A 556 1.60 -1.22 -0.24
CA TYR A 556 2.40 -0.45 -1.18
C TYR A 556 1.62 -0.12 -2.46
N ILE A 557 1.78 1.11 -2.95
CA ILE A 557 1.25 1.51 -4.26
C ILE A 557 2.23 1.03 -5.34
N PRO A 558 1.81 0.23 -6.34
CA PRO A 558 2.68 -0.29 -7.40
C PRO A 558 3.50 0.77 -8.13
N TYR A 559 2.93 1.94 -8.43
CA TYR A 559 3.68 3.05 -9.02
C TYR A 559 4.88 3.50 -8.16
N ILE A 560 4.75 3.47 -6.84
CA ILE A 560 5.87 3.79 -5.94
C ILE A 560 6.95 2.72 -6.00
N LEU A 561 6.57 1.44 -6.08
CA LEU A 561 7.51 0.33 -6.26
C LEU A 561 8.28 0.48 -7.58
N ASP A 562 7.59 0.87 -8.65
CA ASP A 562 8.20 1.14 -9.94
C ASP A 562 9.19 2.31 -9.85
N MET A 563 8.83 3.40 -9.18
CA MET A 563 9.76 4.52 -8.94
C MET A 563 10.98 4.14 -8.10
N VAL A 564 10.82 3.25 -7.11
CA VAL A 564 11.94 2.69 -6.33
C VAL A 564 12.86 1.84 -7.21
N LYS A 565 12.27 1.00 -8.08
CA LYS A 565 12.99 0.20 -9.08
C LYS A 565 13.79 1.11 -10.00
N GLU A 566 13.14 2.11 -10.58
CA GLU A 566 13.79 3.09 -11.46
C GLU A 566 14.92 3.84 -10.73
N ASN A 567 14.71 4.29 -9.48
CA ASN A 567 15.76 4.95 -8.70
C ASN A 567 17.00 4.05 -8.52
N LEU A 568 16.81 2.76 -8.24
CA LEU A 568 17.91 1.81 -8.10
C LEU A 568 18.63 1.51 -9.42
N LEU A 569 17.89 1.42 -10.53
CA LEU A 569 18.44 1.21 -11.87
C LEU A 569 19.11 2.47 -12.43
N SER A 570 18.63 3.66 -12.05
CA SER A 570 19.09 4.97 -12.53
C SER A 570 20.53 5.30 -12.15
N THR A 571 21.14 4.56 -11.21
CA THR A 571 22.60 4.62 -10.98
C THR A 571 23.42 4.28 -12.23
N ASN A 572 22.81 3.64 -13.24
CA ASN A 572 23.43 3.27 -14.52
C ASN A 572 22.82 3.98 -15.76
N LEU A 573 21.75 4.77 -15.63
CA LEU A 573 21.02 5.36 -16.77
C LEU A 573 20.72 6.84 -16.55
N ASN A 574 20.98 7.67 -17.58
CA ASN A 574 20.65 9.10 -17.62
C ASN A 574 19.12 9.32 -17.73
N GLN A 575 18.38 9.02 -16.67
CA GLN A 575 16.94 9.29 -16.62
C GLN A 575 16.63 10.79 -16.49
N HIS A 576 15.58 11.22 -17.18
CA HIS A 576 15.02 12.57 -17.06
C HIS A 576 14.40 12.74 -15.67
N PHE A 577 14.95 13.66 -14.88
CA PHE A 577 14.33 14.14 -13.63
C PHE A 577 13.74 15.51 -13.92
N PRO A 578 12.50 15.79 -13.50
CA PRO A 578 11.88 17.07 -13.77
C PRO A 578 12.70 18.22 -13.19
N SER A 579 12.70 19.36 -13.89
CA SER A 579 13.37 20.56 -13.41
C SER A 579 12.69 21.08 -12.15
N SER A 580 13.40 21.05 -11.03
CA SER A 580 12.97 21.62 -9.76
C SER A 580 14.04 22.56 -9.21
N LYS A 581 13.60 23.65 -8.59
CA LYS A 581 14.46 24.61 -7.88
C LYS A 581 14.91 24.09 -6.53
N ILE A 582 14.17 23.14 -5.94
CA ILE A 582 14.44 22.65 -4.58
C ILE A 582 14.66 21.14 -4.50
N LEU A 583 13.98 20.34 -5.32
CA LEU A 583 14.11 18.88 -5.33
C LEU A 583 15.36 18.44 -6.10
N ILE A 584 16.08 17.45 -5.56
CA ILE A 584 17.39 16.98 -6.03
C ILE A 584 17.30 15.51 -6.44
N LYS A 585 17.59 15.21 -7.71
CA LYS A 585 17.54 13.85 -8.29
C LYS A 585 18.25 12.78 -7.45
N SER A 586 19.41 13.10 -6.87
CA SER A 586 20.22 12.14 -6.09
C SER A 586 19.65 11.80 -4.73
N ILE A 587 18.66 12.57 -4.22
CA ILE A 587 17.97 12.27 -2.98
C ILE A 587 16.75 11.40 -3.33
N PRO A 588 16.63 10.17 -2.78
CA PRO A 588 15.56 9.24 -3.18
C PRO A 588 14.15 9.80 -2.98
N ASN A 589 13.89 10.48 -1.86
CA ASN A 589 12.57 11.05 -1.58
C ASN A 589 12.20 12.17 -2.55
N ASP A 590 13.15 13.02 -2.89
CA ASP A 590 12.98 14.08 -3.89
C ASP A 590 12.69 13.50 -5.28
N PHE A 591 13.42 12.45 -5.64
CA PHE A 591 13.23 11.76 -6.91
C PHE A 591 11.77 11.30 -7.05
N LEU A 592 11.28 10.59 -6.03
CA LEU A 592 9.94 10.03 -6.00
C LEU A 592 8.87 11.10 -5.94
N ILE A 593 9.00 12.11 -5.07
CA ILE A 593 8.03 13.20 -4.97
C ILE A 593 7.97 13.99 -6.28
N GLY A 594 9.12 14.32 -6.87
CA GLY A 594 9.18 14.99 -8.17
C GLY A 594 8.48 14.18 -9.27
N LYS A 595 8.66 12.86 -9.30
CA LYS A 595 8.00 11.97 -10.26
C LYS A 595 6.50 11.80 -10.01
N VAL A 596 6.05 11.85 -8.76
CA VAL A 596 4.61 11.85 -8.44
C VAL A 596 3.97 13.17 -8.89
N CYS A 597 4.57 14.32 -8.55
CA CYS A 597 4.06 15.63 -8.96
C CYS A 597 4.05 15.81 -10.50
N GLU A 598 5.11 15.39 -11.19
CA GLU A 598 5.21 15.40 -12.67
C GLU A 598 4.07 14.58 -13.30
N ARG A 599 3.76 13.41 -12.73
CA ARG A 599 2.68 12.55 -13.21
C ARG A 599 1.31 13.20 -13.08
N GLU A 600 1.04 13.91 -11.98
CA GLU A 600 -0.25 14.58 -11.78
C GLU A 600 -0.42 15.81 -12.69
N ILE A 601 0.67 16.50 -13.06
CA ILE A 601 0.67 17.54 -14.10
C ILE A 601 0.20 16.94 -15.43
N VAL A 602 0.86 15.87 -15.87
CA VAL A 602 0.57 15.23 -17.17
C VAL A 602 -0.87 14.71 -17.22
N LYS A 603 -1.30 13.97 -16.19
CA LYS A 603 -2.61 13.30 -16.19
C LYS A 603 -3.77 14.25 -15.92
N LEU A 604 -3.67 15.11 -14.92
CA LEU A 604 -4.80 15.90 -14.41
C LEU A 604 -4.69 17.41 -14.68
N ASP A 605 -3.66 17.86 -15.41
CA ASP A 605 -3.43 19.29 -15.69
C ASP A 605 -3.26 20.10 -14.38
N GLN A 606 -2.50 19.54 -13.45
CA GLN A 606 -2.18 20.15 -12.17
C GLN A 606 -1.12 21.25 -12.30
N THR A 607 -1.00 22.10 -11.27
CA THR A 607 0.04 23.14 -11.15
C THR A 607 1.47 22.59 -11.17
N SER A 608 2.46 23.47 -11.32
CA SER A 608 3.86 23.07 -11.45
C SER A 608 4.36 22.30 -10.22
N ILE A 609 5.47 21.57 -10.37
CA ILE A 609 6.08 20.83 -9.25
C ILE A 609 6.44 21.76 -8.10
N GLU A 610 6.88 22.99 -8.40
CA GLU A 610 7.21 23.97 -7.36
C GLU A 610 5.97 24.39 -6.58
N ASP A 611 4.87 24.68 -7.26
CA ASP A 611 3.61 25.10 -6.63
C ASP A 611 3.06 23.97 -5.75
N GLN A 612 3.08 22.73 -6.25
CA GLN A 612 2.67 21.55 -5.47
C GLN A 612 3.55 21.39 -4.22
N VAL A 613 4.88 21.50 -4.36
CA VAL A 613 5.81 21.41 -3.21
C VAL A 613 5.59 22.56 -2.23
N ASP A 614 5.25 23.76 -2.69
CA ASP A 614 4.93 24.90 -1.84
C ASP A 614 3.62 24.69 -1.06
N ILE A 615 2.60 24.11 -1.70
CA ILE A 615 1.36 23.69 -1.02
C ILE A 615 1.67 22.63 0.04
N PHE A 616 2.42 21.57 -0.28
CA PHE A 616 2.79 20.56 0.72
C PHE A 616 3.63 21.16 1.86
N THR A 617 4.55 22.06 1.55
CA THR A 617 5.34 22.77 2.56
C THR A 617 4.42 23.60 3.47
N SER A 618 3.41 24.27 2.90
CA SER A 618 2.42 25.05 3.65
C SER A 618 1.54 24.17 4.55
N ILE A 619 1.08 23.02 4.05
CA ILE A 619 0.34 22.01 4.83
C ILE A 619 1.17 21.50 6.01
N ALA A 620 2.44 21.18 5.78
CA ALA A 620 3.33 20.70 6.83
C ALA A 620 3.66 21.75 7.91
N THR A 621 3.82 23.01 7.49
CA THR A 621 4.30 24.10 8.35
C THR A 621 3.19 24.82 9.10
N HIS A 622 2.02 25.04 8.49
CA HIS A 622 0.92 25.81 9.09
C HIS A 622 -0.20 24.95 9.65
N TYR A 623 -0.29 23.69 9.22
CA TYR A 623 -1.40 22.78 9.53
C TYR A 623 -0.92 21.43 10.08
N GLU A 624 0.35 21.30 10.46
CA GLU A 624 0.95 20.07 11.01
C GLU A 624 0.70 18.81 10.17
N GLY A 625 0.57 18.96 8.84
CA GLY A 625 0.29 17.86 7.94
C GLY A 625 -1.19 17.47 7.80
N ASN A 626 -2.11 18.22 8.42
CA ASN A 626 -3.56 18.00 8.40
C ASN A 626 -4.34 19.30 8.09
N ILE A 627 -4.86 19.43 6.88
CA ILE A 627 -5.55 20.63 6.41
C ILE A 627 -7.03 20.38 6.11
N HIS A 628 -7.91 21.25 6.60
CA HIS A 628 -9.32 21.25 6.21
C HIS A 628 -9.51 21.77 4.77
N LYS A 629 -10.46 21.22 4.01
CA LYS A 629 -10.75 21.58 2.60
C LYS A 629 -10.95 23.08 2.39
N SER A 630 -11.62 23.76 3.33
CA SER A 630 -11.82 25.22 3.28
C SER A 630 -10.53 26.04 3.43
N HIS A 631 -9.52 25.52 4.15
CA HIS A 631 -8.20 26.15 4.27
C HIS A 631 -7.34 25.87 3.04
N LEU A 632 -7.44 24.67 2.47
CA LEU A 632 -6.79 24.37 1.19
C LEU A 632 -7.29 25.31 0.09
N ASN A 633 -8.60 25.57 0.03
CA ASN A 633 -9.18 26.55 -0.89
C ASN A 633 -8.48 27.93 -0.76
N LYS A 634 -8.31 28.43 0.47
CA LYS A 634 -7.60 29.70 0.72
C LYS A 634 -6.15 29.66 0.21
N LEU A 635 -5.40 28.59 0.52
CA LEU A 635 -4.02 28.44 0.04
C LEU A 635 -3.91 28.46 -1.49
N LEU A 636 -4.86 27.83 -2.19
CA LEU A 636 -4.87 27.80 -3.64
C LEU A 636 -5.21 29.17 -4.24
N ASN A 637 -6.14 29.91 -3.62
CA ASN A 637 -6.48 31.28 -4.03
C ASN A 637 -5.29 32.25 -3.90
N ASP A 638 -4.47 32.07 -2.86
CA ASP A 638 -3.30 32.92 -2.63
C ASP A 638 -2.18 32.66 -3.66
N GLN A 639 -2.15 31.47 -4.29
CA GLN A 639 -1.12 31.09 -5.26
C GLN A 639 -1.49 31.32 -6.73
N SER A 640 -2.78 31.35 -7.08
CA SER A 640 -3.19 31.54 -8.48
C SER A 640 -4.56 32.22 -8.60
N SER A 641 -4.64 33.28 -9.40
CA SER A 641 -5.87 34.03 -9.69
C SER A 641 -6.66 33.52 -10.90
N ASP A 642 -6.14 32.54 -11.64
CA ASP A 642 -6.57 32.21 -13.01
C ASP A 642 -6.99 30.73 -13.22
N HIS A 643 -7.09 29.93 -12.16
CA HIS A 643 -7.45 28.52 -12.23
C HIS A 643 -8.83 28.24 -11.62
N ASP A 644 -9.52 27.24 -12.17
CA ASP A 644 -10.71 26.64 -11.56
C ASP A 644 -10.30 26.00 -10.22
N ILE A 645 -10.65 26.68 -9.13
CA ILE A 645 -10.30 26.30 -7.76
C ILE A 645 -10.99 25.00 -7.36
N GLU A 646 -12.23 24.78 -7.80
CA GLU A 646 -12.96 23.55 -7.47
C GLU A 646 -12.32 22.34 -8.13
N LYS A 647 -11.93 22.48 -9.41
CA LYS A 647 -11.12 21.49 -10.11
C LYS A 647 -9.81 21.21 -9.35
N SER A 648 -9.08 22.25 -8.97
CA SER A 648 -7.79 22.11 -8.26
C SER A 648 -7.93 21.38 -6.93
N ILE A 649 -8.97 21.72 -6.14
CA ILE A 649 -9.29 21.02 -4.88
C ILE A 649 -9.58 19.54 -5.13
N SER A 650 -10.33 19.21 -6.19
CA SER A 650 -10.63 17.80 -6.54
C SER A 650 -9.37 17.00 -6.89
N ILE A 651 -8.40 17.63 -7.56
CA ILE A 651 -7.11 17.01 -7.89
C ILE A 651 -6.30 16.77 -6.61
N TYR A 652 -6.24 17.74 -5.68
CA TYR A 652 -5.53 17.55 -4.40
C TYR A 652 -6.18 16.49 -3.50
N ILE A 653 -7.52 16.40 -3.49
CA ILE A 653 -8.26 15.35 -2.77
C ILE A 653 -7.85 13.95 -3.27
N SER A 654 -7.63 13.79 -4.57
CA SER A 654 -7.21 12.53 -5.19
C SER A 654 -5.68 12.39 -5.35
N HIS A 655 -4.90 13.30 -4.76
CA HIS A 655 -3.45 13.32 -4.94
C HIS A 655 -2.78 12.13 -4.25
N PRO A 656 -1.86 11.40 -4.90
CA PRO A 656 -1.27 10.18 -4.34
C PRO A 656 -0.52 10.39 -3.00
N LEU A 657 -0.07 11.61 -2.70
CA LEU A 657 0.64 11.94 -1.46
C LEU A 657 -0.29 12.34 -0.30
N LEU A 658 -1.61 12.47 -0.54
CA LEU A 658 -2.60 12.90 0.44
C LEU A 658 -3.67 11.82 0.65
N ILE A 659 -4.35 11.88 1.79
CA ILE A 659 -5.55 11.11 2.13
C ILE A 659 -6.65 12.10 2.48
N TYR A 660 -7.83 11.95 1.86
CA TYR A 660 -9.00 12.74 2.18
C TYR A 660 -9.97 11.96 3.08
N SER A 661 -10.46 12.58 4.15
CA SER A 661 -11.55 12.08 4.99
C SER A 661 -12.81 12.87 4.68
N ALA A 662 -13.81 12.21 4.07
CA ALA A 662 -15.09 12.85 3.75
C ALA A 662 -15.87 13.27 5.00
N GLU A 663 -15.76 12.52 6.11
CA GLU A 663 -16.46 12.82 7.37
C GLU A 663 -15.96 14.10 8.03
N SER A 664 -14.66 14.37 7.95
CA SER A 664 -14.03 15.53 8.58
C SER A 664 -13.68 16.64 7.60
N GLU A 665 -13.88 16.40 6.29
CA GLU A 665 -13.42 17.25 5.19
C GLU A 665 -11.93 17.64 5.28
N THR A 666 -11.09 16.77 5.82
CA THR A 666 -9.66 17.01 6.00
C THR A 666 -8.80 16.22 5.00
N LEU A 667 -7.69 16.83 4.60
CA LEU A 667 -6.60 16.19 3.87
C LEU A 667 -5.40 16.04 4.79
N THR A 668 -4.86 14.82 4.87
CA THR A 668 -3.64 14.51 5.63
C THR A 668 -2.57 13.96 4.72
N PHE A 669 -1.29 14.09 5.09
CA PHE A 669 -0.24 13.37 4.39
C PHE A 669 -0.44 11.87 4.50
N ARG A 670 -0.28 11.18 3.38
CA ARG A 670 -0.40 9.72 3.32
C ARG A 670 0.70 8.98 4.07
N TYR A 671 1.84 9.63 4.29
CA TYR A 671 3.01 9.05 4.94
C TYR A 671 3.45 9.92 6.11
N ASP A 672 3.58 9.33 7.29
CA ASP A 672 3.83 10.06 8.55
C ASP A 672 5.10 10.93 8.51
N PHE A 673 6.15 10.47 7.82
CA PHE A 673 7.41 11.20 7.73
C PHE A 673 7.34 12.46 6.84
N PHE A 674 6.28 12.63 6.03
CA PHE A 674 6.16 13.77 5.12
C PHE A 674 6.06 15.10 5.84
N THR A 675 5.41 15.17 7.00
CA THR A 675 5.34 16.41 7.78
C THR A 675 6.74 16.90 8.13
N GLU A 676 7.58 16.05 8.71
CA GLU A 676 8.97 16.41 9.03
C GLU A 676 9.81 16.68 7.78
N TYR A 677 9.63 15.88 6.73
CA TYR A 677 10.35 16.03 5.47
C TYR A 677 10.08 17.38 4.80
N PHE A 678 8.81 17.79 4.66
CA PHE A 678 8.43 19.07 4.06
C PHE A 678 8.77 20.25 4.97
N LYS A 679 8.70 20.11 6.30
CA LYS A 679 9.30 21.10 7.21
C LYS A 679 10.82 21.23 6.98
N GLY A 680 11.52 20.13 6.70
CA GLY A 680 12.93 20.13 6.30
C GLY A 680 13.19 20.87 4.98
N ILE A 681 12.31 20.75 3.99
CA ILE A 681 12.36 21.54 2.76
C ILE A 681 12.20 23.03 3.05
N HIS A 682 11.23 23.42 3.88
CA HIS A 682 11.02 24.80 4.32
C HIS A 682 12.31 25.41 4.91
N LEU A 683 12.90 24.72 5.88
CA LEU A 683 14.13 25.19 6.53
C LEU A 683 15.30 25.24 5.54
N SER A 684 15.40 24.29 4.62
CA SER A 684 16.42 24.32 3.57
C SER A 684 16.30 25.57 2.70
N LYS A 685 15.08 25.96 2.31
CA LYS A 685 14.84 27.20 1.55
C LYS A 685 15.32 28.43 2.31
N ILE A 686 15.11 28.49 3.62
CA ILE A 686 15.57 29.59 4.49
C ILE A 686 17.09 29.69 4.50
N PHE A 687 17.78 28.56 4.74
CA PHE A 687 19.25 28.54 4.76
C PHE A 687 19.87 28.85 3.39
N ILE A 688 19.31 28.32 2.30
CA ILE A 688 19.80 28.57 0.93
C ILE A 688 19.63 30.05 0.55
N LYS A 689 18.52 30.68 0.93
CA LYS A 689 18.26 32.09 0.64
C LYS A 689 18.93 33.06 1.61
N ASN A 690 19.53 32.56 2.70
CA ASN A 690 20.12 33.33 3.78
C ASN A 690 19.16 34.38 4.38
N ILE A 691 17.93 33.96 4.71
CA ILE A 691 16.88 34.83 5.26
C ILE A 691 16.53 34.47 6.72
N LEU A 692 17.51 33.97 7.49
CA LEU A 692 17.28 33.61 8.91
C LEU A 692 16.76 34.78 9.75
N GLU A 693 17.19 36.00 9.43
CA GLU A 693 16.83 37.23 10.15
C GLU A 693 15.33 37.58 10.04
N ASP A 694 14.63 37.09 9.01
CA ASP A 694 13.22 37.42 8.70
C ASP A 694 12.29 36.20 8.84
N ILE A 695 12.58 35.30 9.79
CA ILE A 695 11.75 34.11 10.01
C ILE A 695 10.58 34.37 10.96
N SER A 696 9.43 33.78 10.64
CA SER A 696 8.21 33.88 11.46
C SER A 696 8.31 33.12 12.79
N GLU A 697 7.45 33.49 13.75
CA GLU A 697 7.30 32.77 15.02
C GLU A 697 6.96 31.28 14.84
N ASN A 698 6.22 30.93 13.79
CA ASN A 698 5.94 29.55 13.43
C ASN A 698 7.22 28.80 13.02
N THR A 699 8.07 29.45 12.23
CA THR A 699 9.35 28.87 11.80
C THR A 699 10.29 28.64 12.99
N LYS A 700 10.31 29.57 13.97
CA LYS A 700 11.04 29.36 15.24
C LYS A 700 10.57 28.08 15.94
N SER A 701 9.26 27.85 16.03
CA SER A 701 8.73 26.61 16.62
C SER A 701 9.18 25.37 15.85
N ILE A 702 9.11 25.40 14.52
CA ILE A 702 9.56 24.30 13.65
C ILE A 702 11.05 23.97 13.89
N ILE A 703 11.91 24.99 13.96
CA ILE A 703 13.34 24.82 14.27
C ILE A 703 13.52 24.03 15.58
N THR A 704 12.79 24.40 16.63
CA THR A 704 12.90 23.74 17.94
C THR A 704 12.33 22.32 17.98
N GLU A 705 11.40 22.00 17.07
CA GLU A 705 10.76 20.69 17.02
C GLU A 705 11.63 19.67 16.27
N ILE A 706 12.16 20.02 15.10
CA ILE A 706 12.74 19.05 14.16
C ILE A 706 14.27 19.12 14.03
N ILE A 707 14.90 20.22 14.46
CA ILE A 707 16.37 20.33 14.49
C ILE A 707 16.88 19.81 15.82
N ASN A 708 17.42 18.60 15.80
CA ASN A 708 18.11 17.98 16.93
C ASN A 708 19.39 17.30 16.43
N LEU A 709 20.31 17.00 17.36
CA LEU A 709 21.49 16.21 17.05
C LEU A 709 21.06 14.86 16.44
N ASP A 710 21.69 14.51 15.32
CA ASP A 710 21.42 13.29 14.56
C ASP A 710 20.02 13.13 13.91
N SER A 711 19.20 14.19 13.88
CA SER A 711 17.88 14.09 13.26
C SER A 711 17.97 13.78 11.76
N TYR A 712 16.99 13.04 11.27
CA TYR A 712 16.86 12.71 9.85
C TYR A 712 16.76 13.98 8.99
N VAL A 713 15.97 14.96 9.45
CA VAL A 713 15.77 16.25 8.81
C VAL A 713 17.09 17.00 8.62
N VAL A 714 17.97 17.00 9.63
CA VAL A 714 19.28 17.65 9.54
C VAL A 714 20.15 17.02 8.44
N LYS A 715 20.06 15.70 8.22
CA LYS A 715 20.77 15.04 7.11
C LYS A 715 20.25 15.52 5.75
N ILE A 716 18.93 15.67 5.60
CA ILE A 716 18.31 16.19 4.37
C ILE A 716 18.79 17.61 4.10
N ILE A 717 18.74 18.50 5.10
CA ILE A 717 19.16 19.90 4.96
C ILE A 717 20.62 19.95 4.50
N LYS A 718 21.53 19.18 5.11
CA LYS A 718 22.94 19.13 4.70
C LYS A 718 23.14 18.67 3.26
N GLN A 719 22.43 17.62 2.84
CA GLN A 719 22.53 17.12 1.47
C GLN A 719 22.12 18.21 0.47
N ARG A 720 21.07 18.99 0.78
CA ARG A 720 20.62 20.11 -0.05
C ARG A 720 21.64 21.24 -0.08
N LEU A 721 22.12 21.70 1.09
CA LEU A 721 23.12 22.77 1.16
C LEU A 721 24.39 22.43 0.35
N SER A 722 24.86 21.18 0.48
CA SER A 722 26.00 20.68 -0.31
C SER A 722 25.73 20.69 -1.81
N PHE A 723 24.55 20.24 -2.24
CA PHE A 723 24.17 20.25 -3.66
C PHE A 723 24.11 21.66 -4.25
N PHE A 724 23.52 22.61 -3.51
CA PHE A 724 23.46 24.03 -3.91
C PHE A 724 24.77 24.78 -3.67
N LYS A 725 25.84 24.09 -3.21
CA LYS A 725 27.17 24.65 -2.95
C LYS A 725 27.15 25.84 -2.00
N ILE A 726 26.26 25.80 -1.00
CA ILE A 726 26.21 26.80 0.05
C ILE A 726 27.38 26.55 1.02
N SER A 727 28.17 27.57 1.30
CA SER A 727 29.32 27.45 2.20
C SER A 727 28.85 27.20 3.63
N ASN A 728 29.46 26.22 4.30
CA ASN A 728 29.22 25.99 5.73
C ASN A 728 29.59 27.22 6.57
N GLU A 729 30.60 27.99 6.15
CA GLU A 729 30.99 29.24 6.81
C GLU A 729 29.93 30.34 6.66
N ASP A 730 29.30 30.44 5.49
CA ASP A 730 28.21 31.41 5.29
C ASP A 730 27.01 31.07 6.20
N ILE A 731 26.68 29.78 6.31
CA ILE A 731 25.65 29.31 7.24
C ILE A 731 26.04 29.57 8.70
N LYS A 732 27.30 29.33 9.08
CA LYS A 732 27.81 29.62 10.43
C LYS A 732 27.64 31.10 10.76
N ASN A 733 28.03 31.98 9.84
CA ASN A 733 27.92 33.43 10.01
C ASN A 733 26.45 33.89 10.12
N GLY A 734 25.56 33.37 9.25
CA GLY A 734 24.13 33.68 9.33
C GLY A 734 23.48 33.21 10.63
N VAL A 735 23.85 32.02 11.12
CA VAL A 735 23.39 31.52 12.42
C VAL A 735 23.93 32.36 13.58
N TYR A 736 25.22 32.75 13.54
CA TYR A 736 25.81 33.64 14.54
C TYR A 736 25.09 34.98 14.62
N MET A 737 24.87 35.64 13.48
CA MET A 737 24.14 36.91 13.42
C MET A 737 22.72 36.78 13.99
N TYR A 738 22.01 35.72 13.61
CA TYR A 738 20.66 35.50 14.10
C TYR A 738 20.60 35.19 15.60
N ILE A 739 21.53 34.38 16.12
CA ILE A 739 21.61 34.10 17.57
C ILE A 739 21.84 35.39 18.35
N ASN A 740 22.73 36.27 17.89
CA ASN A 740 22.96 37.56 18.56
C ASN A 740 21.71 38.45 18.54
N MET A 741 20.98 38.49 17.42
CA MET A 741 19.70 39.21 17.34
C MET A 741 18.67 38.65 18.34
N LEU A 742 18.58 37.32 18.49
CA LEU A 742 17.66 36.69 19.45
C LEU A 742 18.01 37.01 20.91
N ILE A 743 19.30 37.24 21.20
CA ILE A 743 19.77 37.62 22.54
C ILE A 743 19.38 39.08 22.84
N GLU A 744 19.33 39.94 21.82
CA GLU A 744 18.97 41.36 21.95
C GLU A 744 17.44 41.62 22.04
N ASP A 745 16.62 40.78 21.39
CA ASP A 745 15.18 41.00 21.13
C ASP A 745 14.21 40.50 22.24
N ASP A 746 14.68 40.37 23.49
CA ASP A 746 14.02 39.80 24.68
C ASP A 746 14.35 38.30 24.95
N ASP A 747 14.90 38.03 26.14
CA ASP A 747 15.43 36.72 26.54
C ASP A 747 14.31 35.81 27.04
N CYS A 748 13.64 35.13 26.11
CA CYS A 748 12.59 34.15 26.40
C CYS A 748 13.05 32.70 26.17
N LEU A 749 12.41 31.75 26.87
CA LEU A 749 12.70 30.31 26.74
C LEU A 749 12.63 29.81 25.28
N LYS A 750 11.74 30.39 24.46
CA LYS A 750 11.61 30.02 23.05
C LYS A 750 12.88 30.38 22.26
N ASN A 751 13.42 31.59 22.44
CA ASN A 751 14.67 32.02 21.80
C ASN A 751 15.84 31.14 22.25
N ARG A 752 15.93 30.80 23.54
CA ARG A 752 16.93 29.85 24.07
C ARG A 752 16.88 28.48 23.39
N LYS A 753 15.67 27.94 23.18
CA LYS A 753 15.46 26.68 22.43
C LYS A 753 15.89 26.79 20.97
N VAL A 754 15.58 27.90 20.30
CA VAL A 754 16.00 28.14 18.91
C VAL A 754 17.52 28.20 18.84
N THR A 755 18.18 28.94 19.72
CA THR A 755 19.64 29.02 19.84
C THR A 755 20.28 27.63 19.99
N SER A 756 19.77 26.82 20.92
CA SER A 756 20.24 25.44 21.12
C SER A 756 20.08 24.57 19.88
N SER A 757 18.94 24.69 19.19
CA SER A 757 18.63 23.90 17.99
C SER A 757 19.54 24.29 16.83
N LEU A 758 19.74 25.58 16.58
CA LEU A 758 20.66 26.08 15.55
C LEU A 758 22.11 25.69 15.84
N PHE A 759 22.54 25.74 17.11
CA PHE A 759 23.87 25.25 17.46
C PHE A 759 24.01 23.73 17.25
N SER A 760 22.96 22.95 17.58
CA SER A 760 22.91 21.51 17.26
C SER A 760 23.01 21.24 15.76
N PHE A 761 22.40 22.10 14.95
CA PHE A 761 22.52 22.06 13.50
C PHE A 761 23.95 22.34 13.05
N LEU A 762 24.63 23.34 13.58
CA LEU A 762 26.04 23.64 13.26
C LEU A 762 26.97 22.49 13.66
N ILE A 763 26.84 21.95 14.87
CA ILE A 763 27.60 20.75 15.30
C ILE A 763 27.38 19.61 14.33
N SER A 764 26.14 19.39 13.91
CA SER A 764 25.86 18.40 12.90
C SER A 764 26.54 18.76 11.57
N LEU A 765 26.36 19.97 11.06
CA LEU A 765 26.84 20.45 9.75
C LEU A 765 28.36 20.30 9.60
N PHE A 766 29.11 20.73 10.61
CA PHE A 766 30.57 20.64 10.65
C PHE A 766 31.09 19.26 11.05
N ASN A 767 30.28 18.46 11.76
CA ASN A 767 30.58 17.09 12.19
C ASN A 767 31.96 16.95 12.91
N PRO A 768 32.24 17.75 13.95
CA PRO A 768 33.53 17.76 14.65
C PRO A 768 33.82 16.44 15.36
N HIS A 769 35.02 15.91 15.19
CA HIS A 769 35.41 14.56 15.59
C HIS A 769 35.84 14.45 17.06
N ASN A 770 36.32 15.55 17.64
CA ASN A 770 36.89 15.55 18.98
C ASN A 770 36.42 16.75 19.81
N ILE A 771 36.70 16.70 21.11
CA ILE A 771 36.31 17.73 22.08
C ILE A 771 36.88 19.12 21.73
N LYS A 772 38.09 19.18 21.15
CA LYS A 772 38.72 20.45 20.79
C LYS A 772 38.00 21.14 19.64
N GLU A 773 37.66 20.39 18.59
CA GLU A 773 36.90 20.91 17.45
C GLU A 773 35.50 21.37 17.85
N ARG A 774 34.82 20.60 18.72
CA ARG A 774 33.52 20.99 19.27
C ARG A 774 33.59 22.28 20.08
N THR A 775 34.59 22.38 20.96
CA THR A 775 34.84 23.60 21.74
C THR A 775 35.19 24.78 20.86
N SER A 776 36.00 24.60 19.81
CA SER A 776 36.31 25.68 18.86
C SER A 776 35.05 26.23 18.21
N LEU A 777 34.15 25.37 17.74
CA LEU A 777 32.89 25.82 17.14
C LEU A 777 31.97 26.51 18.15
N LEU A 778 31.97 26.06 19.42
CA LEU A 778 31.23 26.72 20.49
C LEU A 778 31.76 28.14 20.73
N ILE A 779 33.08 28.29 20.83
CA ILE A 779 33.75 29.57 21.04
C ILE A 779 33.47 30.52 19.87
N ASP A 780 33.57 30.04 18.62
CA ASP A 780 33.27 30.83 17.42
C ASP A 780 31.87 31.46 17.44
N ILE A 781 30.89 30.83 18.12
CA ILE A 781 29.50 31.29 18.15
C ILE A 781 29.18 32.10 19.41
N PHE A 782 29.70 31.70 20.57
CA PHE A 782 29.25 32.22 21.88
C PHE A 782 30.31 33.04 22.62
N SER A 783 31.51 33.23 22.05
CA SER A 783 32.58 33.99 22.69
C SER A 783 32.78 35.35 22.01
N SER A 784 32.60 36.42 22.76
CA SER A 784 32.85 37.80 22.32
C SER A 784 34.17 38.38 22.84
N GLU A 785 34.74 37.76 23.88
CA GLU A 785 35.97 38.18 24.58
C GLU A 785 36.82 36.97 24.97
N ASP A 786 38.12 37.18 25.16
CA ASP A 786 39.05 36.11 25.56
C ASP A 786 38.59 35.41 26.85
N ASN A 787 38.42 34.08 26.76
CA ASN A 787 38.04 33.20 27.87
C ASN A 787 36.63 33.47 28.48
N VAL A 788 35.73 34.12 27.74
CA VAL A 788 34.34 34.34 28.16
C VAL A 788 33.38 33.71 27.15
N ILE A 789 32.42 32.91 27.63
CA ILE A 789 31.33 32.31 26.86
C ILE A 789 30.03 32.89 27.39
N ASN A 790 29.25 33.54 26.53
CA ASN A 790 28.01 34.20 26.92
C ASN A 790 26.81 33.58 26.19
N ASN A 791 25.67 33.51 26.88
CA ASN A 791 24.37 33.15 26.29
C ASN A 791 24.32 31.74 25.67
N LEU A 792 25.19 30.83 26.10
CA LEU A 792 25.22 29.45 25.62
C LEU A 792 23.95 28.71 26.05
N CYS A 793 23.19 28.21 25.09
CA CYS A 793 22.00 27.39 25.34
C CYS A 793 22.22 25.96 24.82
N LEU A 794 22.14 24.96 25.70
CA LEU A 794 22.13 23.54 25.35
C LEU A 794 20.91 22.87 26.00
N ILE A 795 19.85 22.72 25.21
CA ILE A 795 18.53 22.18 25.61
C ILE A 795 18.27 20.90 24.82
N ASN A 796 17.94 19.81 25.51
CA ASN A 796 17.74 18.47 24.92
C ASN A 796 18.96 18.02 24.08
N PHE A 797 20.16 18.39 24.51
CA PHE A 797 21.38 18.26 23.73
C PHE A 797 22.04 16.89 23.89
N HIS A 798 21.36 15.83 23.46
CA HIS A 798 21.82 14.43 23.61
C HIS A 798 21.89 13.71 22.26
N THR A 799 22.67 12.63 22.20
CA THR A 799 22.84 11.77 21.01
C THR A 799 22.67 10.29 21.37
N LYS A 800 22.21 9.51 20.39
CA LYS A 800 22.16 8.03 20.46
C LYS A 800 23.47 7.36 19.99
N ARG A 801 24.46 8.14 19.52
CA ARG A 801 25.73 7.62 18.97
C ARG A 801 26.81 7.50 20.05
N ASP A 802 27.88 6.74 19.73
CA ASP A 802 29.05 6.57 20.61
C ASP A 802 29.79 7.90 20.91
N GLN A 803 29.68 8.89 20.03
CA GLN A 803 30.32 10.19 20.20
C GLN A 803 29.44 11.15 21.00
N LYS A 804 29.60 11.11 22.32
CA LYS A 804 28.96 12.06 23.23
C LYS A 804 29.37 13.51 22.92
N PRO A 805 28.43 14.47 22.85
CA PRO A 805 28.72 15.85 22.53
C PRO A 805 29.29 16.57 23.76
N THR A 806 30.56 16.33 24.06
CA THR A 806 31.29 16.93 25.19
C THR A 806 32.10 18.14 24.77
N PHE A 807 32.31 19.07 25.71
CA PHE A 807 33.07 20.29 25.50
C PHE A 807 34.15 20.45 26.58
N ASP A 808 35.21 21.17 26.23
CA ASP A 808 36.24 21.63 27.16
C ASP A 808 35.90 23.06 27.63
N PHE A 809 35.49 23.19 28.89
CA PHE A 809 35.17 24.47 29.54
C PHE A 809 36.29 24.92 30.52
N SER A 810 37.43 24.22 30.55
CA SER A 810 38.54 24.55 31.44
C SER A 810 39.07 25.96 31.15
N GLY A 811 39.12 26.81 32.19
CA GLY A 811 39.64 28.18 32.10
C GLY A 811 38.64 29.24 31.58
N TYR A 812 37.40 28.87 31.27
CA TYR A 812 36.38 29.81 30.78
C TYR A 812 35.46 30.33 31.88
N LYS A 813 35.03 31.58 31.76
CA LYS A 813 33.89 32.14 32.47
C LYS A 813 32.66 32.01 31.59
N LEU A 814 31.60 31.42 32.11
CA LEU A 814 30.35 31.16 31.41
C LEU A 814 29.24 32.01 32.03
N ASP A 815 28.70 32.95 31.26
CA ASP A 815 27.66 33.86 31.73
C ASP A 815 26.35 33.67 30.95
N ASN A 816 25.23 33.84 31.65
CA ASN A 816 23.87 33.68 31.11
C ASN A 816 23.66 32.36 30.32
N CYS A 817 24.20 31.25 30.82
CA CYS A 817 24.09 29.96 30.14
C CYS A 817 22.84 29.19 30.57
N TRP A 818 22.21 28.45 29.65
CA TRP A 818 21.08 27.58 29.92
C TRP A 818 21.37 26.13 29.53
N LEU A 819 21.41 25.24 30.51
CA LEU A 819 21.74 23.84 30.34
C LEU A 819 20.58 22.98 30.84
N GLU A 820 19.90 22.30 29.92
CA GLU A 820 18.69 21.52 30.21
C GLU A 820 18.71 20.19 29.47
N ASN A 821 18.52 19.09 30.21
CA ASN A 821 18.50 17.74 29.64
C ASN A 821 19.73 17.44 28.74
N TYR A 822 20.90 17.81 29.24
CA TYR A 822 22.21 17.58 28.63
C TYR A 822 23.02 16.62 29.51
N ASP A 823 22.71 15.33 29.40
CA ASP A 823 23.24 14.25 30.25
C ASP A 823 24.77 14.08 30.20
N CYS A 824 25.40 14.59 29.13
CA CYS A 824 26.84 14.59 28.92
C CYS A 824 27.55 15.79 29.57
N PHE A 825 26.83 16.74 30.17
CA PHE A 825 27.43 17.90 30.85
C PHE A 825 28.49 17.47 31.85
N GLY A 826 28.19 16.51 32.72
CA GLY A 826 29.15 15.98 33.70
C GLY A 826 30.40 15.31 33.11
N THR A 827 30.40 14.97 31.82
CA THR A 827 31.56 14.40 31.11
C THR A 827 32.40 15.42 30.35
N SER A 828 31.95 16.68 30.31
CA SER A 828 32.76 17.79 29.81
C SER A 828 33.94 18.08 30.74
N ARG A 829 34.93 18.83 30.27
CA ARG A 829 36.14 19.15 31.06
C ARG A 829 35.96 20.48 31.78
N PHE A 830 36.44 20.51 33.01
CA PHE A 830 36.34 21.64 33.93
C PHE A 830 37.66 21.74 34.71
N ASN A 831 37.98 22.92 35.22
CA ASN A 831 39.07 23.12 36.18
C ASN A 831 38.64 24.13 37.26
N ASP A 832 39.53 24.43 38.21
CA ASP A 832 39.24 25.36 39.31
C ASP A 832 39.00 26.81 38.86
N ILE A 833 39.38 27.13 37.62
CA ILE A 833 39.20 28.47 37.03
C ILE A 833 37.85 28.57 36.29
N THR A 834 37.24 27.44 35.90
CA THR A 834 35.93 27.43 35.25
C THR A 834 34.88 28.01 36.19
N TYR A 835 34.11 29.00 35.73
CA TYR A 835 33.16 29.71 36.58
C TYR A 835 31.86 30.04 35.84
N PHE A 836 30.72 29.78 36.46
CA PHE A 836 29.39 30.06 35.92
C PHE A 836 28.70 31.19 36.70
N SER A 837 28.12 32.15 35.98
CA SER A 837 27.28 33.23 36.51
C SER A 837 25.98 33.36 35.72
N ASN A 838 24.92 33.85 36.37
CA ASN A 838 23.59 34.07 35.78
C ASN A 838 23.03 32.86 35.01
N SER A 839 23.42 31.63 35.37
CA SER A 839 23.21 30.44 34.55
C SER A 839 22.18 29.48 35.16
N THR A 840 21.38 28.83 34.32
CA THR A 840 20.33 27.89 34.74
C THR A 840 20.69 26.45 34.39
N PHE A 841 20.46 25.55 35.34
CA PHE A 841 20.76 24.13 35.22
C PHE A 841 19.54 23.27 35.53
N ILE A 842 19.04 22.54 34.53
CA ILE A 842 17.85 21.69 34.64
C ILE A 842 18.20 20.24 34.27
N ALA A 843 17.83 19.32 35.16
CA ALA A 843 18.13 17.90 35.02
C ALA A 843 17.45 17.24 33.80
N PRO A 844 17.98 16.10 33.29
CA PRO A 844 19.22 15.44 33.69
C PRO A 844 20.49 16.06 33.08
N LEU A 845 21.54 16.21 33.89
CA LEU A 845 22.85 16.76 33.47
C LEU A 845 24.02 15.79 33.70
N PHE A 846 23.75 14.63 34.30
CA PHE A 846 24.77 13.64 34.63
C PHE A 846 24.27 12.23 34.30
N THR A 847 25.07 11.46 33.57
CA THR A 847 24.92 10.01 33.52
C THR A 847 25.38 9.36 34.84
N LYS A 848 24.76 8.24 35.22
CA LYS A 848 25.07 7.52 36.46
C LYS A 848 26.54 7.09 36.52
N GLY A 849 27.22 7.38 37.65
CA GLY A 849 28.58 6.91 37.93
C GLY A 849 29.72 7.77 37.37
N ILE A 850 29.43 8.94 36.79
CA ILE A 850 30.48 9.86 36.30
C ILE A 850 31.15 10.59 37.47
N LYS A 851 32.48 10.69 37.38
CA LYS A 851 33.32 11.59 38.19
C LYS A 851 33.54 12.89 37.42
N THR A 852 33.36 14.03 38.07
CA THR A 852 33.57 15.38 37.52
C THR A 852 34.47 16.18 38.46
N LEU A 853 35.17 17.18 37.92
CA LEU A 853 35.95 18.16 38.70
C LEU A 853 35.10 19.37 39.12
N LEU A 854 33.83 19.42 38.75
CA LEU A 854 32.91 20.47 39.19
C LEU A 854 32.69 20.43 40.71
N ASN A 855 32.74 21.61 41.32
CA ASN A 855 32.46 21.85 42.72
C ASN A 855 31.56 23.09 42.88
N ARG A 856 31.06 23.32 44.10
CA ARG A 856 30.18 24.46 44.38
C ARG A 856 30.85 25.83 44.13
N SER A 857 32.17 25.92 44.25
CA SER A 857 32.91 27.16 43.95
C SER A 857 32.97 27.52 42.46
N ASN A 858 32.65 26.59 41.55
CA ASN A 858 32.52 26.90 40.13
C ASN A 858 31.23 27.68 39.79
N PHE A 859 30.32 27.90 40.73
CA PHE A 859 29.01 28.53 40.47
C PHE A 859 28.76 29.74 41.39
N GLU A 860 28.30 30.85 40.79
CA GLU A 860 27.86 32.02 41.53
C GLU A 860 26.54 31.75 42.27
N GLN A 861 26.61 31.70 43.61
CA GLN A 861 25.50 31.25 44.46
C GLN A 861 24.22 32.10 44.35
N LYS A 862 24.33 33.38 43.98
CA LYS A 862 23.18 34.31 43.96
C LYS A 862 22.48 34.39 42.62
N SER A 863 23.18 34.05 41.54
CA SER A 863 22.70 34.26 40.17
C SER A 863 22.46 32.96 39.41
N CYS A 864 23.02 31.83 39.85
CA CYS A 864 22.82 30.54 39.20
C CYS A 864 21.64 29.75 39.79
N GLU A 865 20.84 29.14 38.94
CA GLU A 865 19.76 28.22 39.31
C GLU A 865 20.26 26.76 39.26
N LEU A 866 20.63 26.20 40.41
CA LEU A 866 21.35 24.92 40.49
C LEU A 866 20.45 23.69 40.68
N VAL A 867 19.13 23.83 40.55
CA VAL A 867 18.15 22.77 40.87
C VAL A 867 18.48 21.43 40.19
N GLY A 868 18.93 21.47 38.94
CA GLY A 868 19.28 20.27 38.15
C GLY A 868 20.61 19.60 38.52
N ILE A 869 21.49 20.27 39.28
CA ILE A 869 22.81 19.74 39.66
C ILE A 869 23.03 19.62 41.18
N GLU A 870 22.16 20.20 42.00
CA GLU A 870 22.31 20.29 43.45
C GLU A 870 22.61 18.95 44.11
N ASN A 871 21.83 17.91 43.78
CA ASN A 871 22.03 16.56 44.33
C ASN A 871 23.42 16.01 44.03
N LYS A 872 23.99 16.33 42.86
CA LYS A 872 25.32 15.87 42.46
C LYS A 872 26.41 16.67 43.18
N LEU A 873 26.22 17.97 43.37
CA LEU A 873 27.13 18.80 44.15
C LEU A 873 27.21 18.31 45.60
N VAL A 874 26.07 18.00 46.22
CA VAL A 874 26.02 17.41 47.57
C VAL A 874 26.71 16.04 47.61
N GLU A 875 26.50 15.18 46.60
CA GLU A 875 27.20 13.89 46.50
C GLU A 875 28.73 14.07 46.47
N ILE A 876 29.22 15.06 45.70
CA ILE A 876 30.65 15.38 45.58
C ILE A 876 31.20 15.92 46.91
N GLU A 877 30.47 16.82 47.59
CA GLU A 877 30.85 17.36 48.90
C GLU A 877 30.98 16.24 49.95
N VAL A 878 30.02 15.31 50.00
CA VAL A 878 30.05 14.15 50.92
C VAL A 878 31.20 13.21 50.60
N GLN A 879 31.48 12.95 49.32
CA GLN A 879 32.62 12.12 48.90
C GLN A 879 33.96 12.77 49.31
N ASN A 880 34.11 14.07 49.10
CA ASN A 880 35.31 14.82 49.48
C ASN A 880 35.53 14.81 50.99
N GLN A 881 34.47 15.02 51.79
CA GLN A 881 34.55 14.94 53.26
C GLN A 881 34.97 13.55 53.73
N SER A 882 34.36 12.49 53.18
CA SER A 882 34.71 11.11 53.53
C SER A 882 36.17 10.77 53.16
N GLN A 883 36.66 11.27 52.04
CA GLN A 883 38.05 11.10 51.61
C GLN A 883 39.02 11.83 52.55
N GLN A 884 38.70 13.05 52.99
CA GLN A 884 39.48 13.79 53.98
C GLN A 884 39.55 13.05 55.32
N GLU A 885 38.42 12.53 55.83
CA GLU A 885 38.37 11.71 57.06
C GLU A 885 39.19 10.42 56.94
N GLN A 886 39.13 9.76 55.78
CA GLN A 886 39.91 8.55 55.52
C GLN A 886 41.41 8.84 55.53
N GLN A 887 41.85 9.96 54.94
CA GLN A 887 43.25 10.37 54.97
C GLN A 887 43.71 10.69 56.39
N ARG A 888 42.88 11.43 57.15
CA ARG A 888 43.12 11.70 58.57
C ARG A 888 43.34 10.41 59.36
N THR A 889 42.49 9.41 59.12
CA THR A 889 42.61 8.07 59.74
C THR A 889 43.90 7.36 59.33
N ASN A 890 44.32 7.45 58.07
CA ASN A 890 45.54 6.82 57.58
C ASN A 890 46.81 7.45 58.18
N VAL A 891 46.84 8.78 58.32
CA VAL A 891 47.94 9.49 58.99
C VAL A 891 48.02 9.09 60.47
N ILE A 892 46.89 9.08 61.18
CA ILE A 892 46.83 8.62 62.59
C ILE A 892 47.31 7.17 62.70
N ARG A 893 46.89 6.29 61.79
CA ARG A 893 47.33 4.90 61.74
C ARG A 893 48.85 4.80 61.59
N CYS A 894 49.45 5.65 60.75
CA CYS A 894 50.90 5.72 60.61
C CYS A 894 51.58 6.11 61.94
N LEU A 895 51.13 7.20 62.55
CA LEU A 895 51.70 7.71 63.80
C LEU A 895 51.57 6.72 64.97
N LYS A 896 50.44 6.00 65.05
CA LYS A 896 50.22 4.94 66.05
C LYS A 896 51.26 3.82 66.01
N LEU A 897 51.88 3.54 64.86
CA LEU A 897 52.94 2.52 64.78
C LEU A 897 54.20 2.91 65.58
N PHE A 898 54.39 4.21 65.81
CA PHE A 898 55.51 4.76 66.56
C PHE A 898 55.17 4.98 68.04
N TRP A 899 53.89 5.01 68.41
CA TRP A 899 53.44 5.28 69.77
C TRP A 899 53.49 4.02 70.67
N SER A 900 54.23 4.07 71.78
CA SER A 900 54.16 3.02 72.82
C SER A 900 54.65 3.48 74.18
N ASN A 901 53.95 3.11 75.25
CA ASN A 901 54.24 3.48 76.64
C ASN A 901 54.34 5.01 76.86
N GLY A 902 53.37 5.77 76.35
CA GLY A 902 53.29 7.23 76.58
C GLY A 902 54.32 8.08 75.82
N ARG A 903 55.02 7.51 74.82
CA ARG A 903 55.94 8.27 73.96
C ARG A 903 56.08 7.66 72.57
N PHE A 904 56.49 8.47 71.58
CA PHE A 904 56.95 7.98 70.29
C PHE A 904 58.32 7.31 70.45
N LYS A 905 58.48 6.13 69.84
CA LYS A 905 59.73 5.37 69.82
C LYS A 905 60.19 5.18 68.39
N GLU A 906 61.50 5.13 68.20
CA GLU A 906 62.09 4.74 66.93
C GLU A 906 61.68 3.31 66.53
N LYS A 907 61.49 3.10 65.23
CA LYS A 907 61.09 1.81 64.67
C LYS A 907 61.94 1.49 63.45
N LEU A 908 62.36 0.23 63.33
CA LEU A 908 63.13 -0.24 62.18
C LEU A 908 62.42 0.08 60.86
N LEU A 909 63.19 0.64 59.92
CA LEU A 909 62.70 1.14 58.64
C LEU A 909 61.98 0.03 57.85
N VAL A 910 62.55 -1.18 57.84
CA VAL A 910 61.98 -2.39 57.22
C VAL A 910 60.61 -2.77 57.81
N ASN A 911 60.43 -2.62 59.13
CA ASN A 911 59.20 -3.01 59.81
C ASN A 911 58.05 -2.05 59.52
N ILE A 912 58.32 -0.74 59.48
CA ILE A 912 57.32 0.28 59.14
C ILE A 912 56.97 0.19 57.65
N ASN A 913 57.96 0.09 56.77
CA ASN A 913 57.71 -0.09 55.33
C ASN A 913 56.85 -1.33 55.05
N LYS A 914 57.07 -2.44 55.79
CA LYS A 914 56.23 -3.65 55.69
C LYS A 914 54.80 -3.41 56.21
N LYS A 915 54.63 -2.75 57.35
CA LYS A 915 53.30 -2.48 57.95
C LYS A 915 52.49 -1.42 57.19
N MET A 916 53.17 -0.46 56.57
CA MET A 916 52.57 0.62 55.78
C MET A 916 52.61 0.35 54.26
N LYS A 917 52.85 -0.90 53.84
CA LYS A 917 52.97 -1.26 52.41
C LYS A 917 51.77 -0.78 51.57
N ASN A 918 50.55 -0.87 52.11
CA ASN A 918 49.31 -0.45 51.44
C ASN A 918 48.99 1.05 51.61
N HIS A 919 49.83 1.79 52.32
CA HIS A 919 49.70 3.24 52.60
C HIS A 919 51.06 3.94 52.43
N SER A 920 51.85 3.48 51.46
CA SER A 920 53.22 3.97 51.22
C SER A 920 53.25 5.47 50.87
N HIS A 921 52.21 5.99 50.21
CA HIS A 921 52.05 7.42 49.91
C HIS A 921 52.04 8.25 51.20
N VAL A 922 51.23 7.87 52.21
CA VAL A 922 51.16 8.56 53.50
C VAL A 922 52.52 8.59 54.19
N LEU A 923 53.24 7.46 54.16
CA LEU A 923 54.57 7.37 54.74
C LEU A 923 55.55 8.32 54.02
N GLY A 924 55.54 8.34 52.68
CA GLY A 924 56.37 9.24 51.88
C GLY A 924 56.07 10.72 52.13
N MET A 925 54.78 11.07 52.29
CA MET A 925 54.35 12.43 52.58
C MET A 925 54.79 12.89 53.97
N LEU A 926 54.64 12.04 54.99
CA LEU A 926 55.10 12.36 56.34
C LEU A 926 56.62 12.51 56.41
N ILE A 927 57.38 11.83 55.55
CA ILE A 927 58.83 12.06 55.40
C ILE A 927 59.10 13.39 54.69
N LYS A 928 58.39 13.69 53.59
CA LYS A 928 58.54 14.95 52.82
C LYS A 928 58.23 16.18 53.69
N ILE A 929 57.20 16.11 54.53
CA ILE A 929 56.81 17.16 55.49
C ILE A 929 57.80 17.25 56.67
N GLY A 930 58.65 16.23 56.87
CA GLY A 930 59.61 16.18 57.97
C GLY A 930 59.03 15.69 59.30
N VAL A 931 57.82 15.13 59.30
CA VAL A 931 57.21 14.50 60.48
C VAL A 931 57.96 13.23 60.86
N LEU A 932 58.38 12.45 59.86
CA LEU A 932 59.21 11.26 60.04
C LEU A 932 60.63 11.52 59.52
N GLU A 933 61.61 11.29 60.36
CA GLU A 933 63.03 11.39 60.04
C GLU A 933 63.67 10.01 60.03
N VAL A 934 64.72 9.84 59.22
CA VAL A 934 65.52 8.61 59.18
C VAL A 934 66.80 8.85 59.97
N SER A 935 67.01 8.04 61.01
CA SER A 935 68.21 8.06 61.85
C SER A 935 68.86 6.67 61.93
N ARG A 936 70.10 6.61 62.43
CA ARG A 936 70.84 5.35 62.64
C ARG A 936 70.85 5.02 64.13
N SER A 937 70.30 3.87 64.52
CA SER A 937 70.33 3.41 65.92
C SER A 937 71.59 2.60 66.26
N SER A 938 72.33 2.09 65.26
CA SER A 938 73.67 1.50 65.38
C SER A 938 74.45 1.60 64.06
N THR A 939 75.70 1.13 63.99
CA THR A 939 76.59 1.20 62.80
C THR A 939 76.00 0.61 61.51
N SER A 940 74.93 -0.20 61.56
CA SER A 940 74.30 -0.82 60.37
C SER A 940 72.77 -0.79 60.30
N THR A 941 72.05 -0.23 61.27
CA THR A 941 70.56 -0.24 61.28
C THR A 941 69.95 1.16 61.17
N GLN A 942 69.12 1.35 60.15
CA GLN A 942 68.30 2.56 59.97
C GLN A 942 66.91 2.39 60.61
N VAL A 943 66.47 3.45 61.28
CA VAL A 943 65.17 3.54 61.95
C VAL A 943 64.44 4.81 61.49
N TYR A 944 63.11 4.76 61.51
CA TYR A 944 62.28 5.95 61.47
C TYR A 944 62.03 6.44 62.89
N ASN A 945 62.09 7.75 63.09
CA ASN A 945 61.65 8.43 64.30
C ASN A 945 60.71 9.58 63.95
N VAL A 946 59.73 9.84 64.81
CA VAL A 946 58.92 11.06 64.72
C VAL A 946 59.81 12.23 65.16
N SER A 947 59.89 13.29 64.36
CA SER A 947 60.76 14.44 64.64
C SER A 947 60.34 15.15 65.93
N ASN A 948 61.32 15.55 66.76
CA ASN A 948 61.06 16.24 68.03
C ASN A 948 60.35 17.60 67.84
N LYS A 949 60.37 18.15 66.61
CA LYS A 949 59.63 19.36 66.25
C LYS A 949 58.11 19.17 66.31
N PHE A 950 57.62 17.94 66.25
CA PHE A 950 56.20 17.58 66.30
C PHE A 950 55.82 16.91 67.64
N SER A 951 56.38 17.41 68.74
CA SER A 951 56.21 16.80 70.07
C SER A 951 54.76 16.83 70.57
N ASN A 952 53.91 17.76 70.10
CA ASN A 952 52.49 17.80 70.49
C ASN A 952 51.62 16.79 69.73
N LEU A 953 52.16 16.04 68.76
CA LEU A 953 51.47 14.87 68.19
C LEU A 953 51.14 13.81 69.24
N ARG A 954 51.77 13.85 70.43
CA ARG A 954 51.36 13.01 71.56
C ARG A 954 49.89 13.21 71.95
N LYS A 955 49.38 14.45 71.83
CA LYS A 955 47.98 14.79 72.16
C LYS A 955 46.99 14.09 71.22
N VAL A 956 47.37 13.88 69.96
CA VAL A 956 46.59 13.08 69.01
C VAL A 956 46.46 11.62 69.49
N MET A 957 47.47 11.11 70.20
CA MET A 957 47.48 9.72 70.70
C MET A 957 46.85 9.57 72.10
N GLU A 958 46.88 10.63 72.93
CA GLU A 958 46.46 10.61 74.34
C GLU A 958 45.09 11.25 74.60
N GLU A 959 44.69 12.22 73.79
CA GLU A 959 43.49 13.05 73.97
C GLU A 959 42.47 12.79 72.83
N ASN A 960 42.14 13.81 72.03
CA ASN A 960 40.99 13.80 71.10
C ASN A 960 41.33 13.50 69.62
N ASN A 961 42.38 12.73 69.33
CA ASN A 961 42.83 12.45 67.95
C ASN A 961 43.11 13.73 67.13
N ASP A 962 43.46 14.84 67.78
CA ASP A 962 43.72 16.11 67.12
C ASP A 962 44.65 17.03 67.94
N CYS A 963 45.39 17.88 67.24
CA CYS A 963 46.13 19.03 67.78
C CYS A 963 46.53 19.99 66.64
N VAL A 964 46.91 21.23 66.96
CA VAL A 964 47.32 22.24 65.95
C VAL A 964 48.43 21.73 65.02
N GLU A 965 49.41 20.98 65.55
CA GLU A 965 50.46 20.37 64.73
C GLU A 965 49.91 19.32 63.76
N PHE A 966 48.92 18.54 64.21
CA PHE A 966 48.27 17.53 63.39
C PHE A 966 47.43 18.15 62.27
N GLU A 967 46.69 19.23 62.56
CA GLU A 967 45.95 19.94 61.52
C GLU A 967 46.86 20.58 60.49
N ASN A 968 47.99 21.16 60.91
CA ASN A 968 48.97 21.69 59.96
C ASN A 968 49.58 20.60 59.05
N ILE A 969 49.79 19.40 59.59
CA ILE A 969 50.20 18.23 58.78
C ILE A 969 49.08 17.84 57.82
N MET A 970 47.83 17.78 58.28
CA MET A 970 46.69 17.42 57.44
C MET A 970 46.48 18.42 56.29
N THR A 971 46.63 19.73 56.53
CA THR A 971 46.59 20.75 55.48
C THR A 971 47.65 20.52 54.40
N GLN A 972 48.89 20.21 54.79
CA GLN A 972 49.97 19.94 53.84
C GLN A 972 49.80 18.59 53.13
N VAL A 973 49.23 17.60 53.82
CA VAL A 973 48.91 16.30 53.24
C VAL A 973 47.80 16.44 52.20
N LEU A 974 46.76 17.22 52.47
CA LEU A 974 45.67 17.44 51.52
C LEU A 974 46.15 18.28 50.32
N PHE A 975 46.93 19.34 50.53
CA PHE A 975 47.51 20.16 49.45
C PHE A 975 48.43 19.38 48.50
N SER A 976 49.17 18.39 49.01
CA SER A 976 50.11 17.58 48.21
C SER A 976 49.43 16.48 47.39
N ILE A 977 48.10 16.33 47.50
CA ILE A 977 47.29 15.38 46.70
C ILE A 977 46.67 16.11 45.49
N ASP A 978 46.53 17.43 45.58
CA ASP A 978 45.98 18.30 44.53
C ASP A 978 47.05 18.82 43.54
N GLU A 979 48.34 18.57 43.81
CA GLU A 979 49.48 18.65 42.86
C GLU A 979 49.82 17.27 42.28
#